data_AF-A0A6L5F5Y7-F1
#
_entry.id   AF-A0A6L5F5Y7-F1
#
_cell.length_a   1.000
_cell.length_b   1.000
_cell.length_c   1.000
_cell.angle_alpha   90.00
_cell.angle_beta   90.00
_cell.angle_gamma   90.00
#
_symmetry.space_group_name_H-M   'P 1'
#
loop_
_entity.id
_entity.type
_entity.pdbx_description
1 polymer ?
#
loop_
_entity_poly.entity_id
_entity_poly.type
_entity_poly.pdbx_seq_one_letter_code
_entity_poly.pdbx_strand_id
1 'polypeptide(L)'
;MTSVSTPVEPDSVENESGAPAPKVLVAVTLVEGVDVAPVLDALEGQVYEVSDIVLVGEGAIPLERDVRTSSSLVEVLSFAGSEIDLVWLLHGDARPRRDALQALVAEMSRQDASVVGSKLLVEGTTDTLEGVGAATDVFGELYSGLDTGEVDLEQYDVVRDVGFVSSISILVRRDLAKGLGGFDERLPPVAAGLDFSQRARLAGGRVIVAPSSEVFHTGVCQESGRGWREEAGRLRSMLVSYRFVTLLWMIPLTLLVDIVEGLGSLFFGRWRTGARHVAAWAWNIGQLPSTLKRRRNLNRIRQESDEELFRYQVEGSVALRNLGAEFSDWVLDVFDDTGTGVAGRVRSLWSPALTGMLVAVLFSLAGLWSIFLGGLPVSGWSAPFNDGALAQLSRVAGGWDRAGLGSGGPLHPLIGLVSWAQAALFGSAGLARIVITLVAIVAGIAGTGRLARRIGMTGSQRYVVGLLTMAAPSLIAVTSTGRWQAILAAAALPWALAATVGPKRGSGTAAALGRAAEAVVAVGVLSLIVPVAVILPFLVALVVRVFGGPGRPIDGVIGMLGGVAVVPHLIDSPQSILGSPTLGVGVPWWWVAGLGVASVVAVLLVDKPARVVALGGAALLGPLSLSFAIGTEVQMVLLVLSGLSSALLASALIRGGRDRHRLGFVLVAVAVLLMVAAVPSFLGGRMGLPSDDWGNRLEFLANMDADG
;
A
#
# COMPACT_ATOMS: atom_id res chain seq x y z
N MET A 1 37.83 -0.63 53.06
CA MET A 1 37.97 -2.08 53.34
C MET A 1 36.57 -2.66 53.36
N THR A 2 36.08 -3.04 52.19
CA THR A 2 34.77 -3.66 51.99
C THR A 2 35.02 -5.02 51.37
N SER A 3 34.50 -6.04 52.04
CA SER A 3 34.82 -7.45 51.87
C SER A 3 34.46 -7.96 50.48
N VAL A 4 35.42 -8.64 49.88
CA VAL A 4 35.27 -9.50 48.70
C VAL A 4 34.37 -10.68 49.09
N SER A 5 33.18 -10.76 48.49
CA SER A 5 32.32 -11.94 48.56
C SER A 5 32.93 -13.07 47.73
N THR A 6 33.13 -14.21 48.36
CA THR A 6 33.60 -15.47 47.76
C THR A 6 32.62 -16.02 46.72
N PRO A 7 33.07 -16.83 45.75
CA PRO A 7 32.19 -17.47 44.78
C PRO A 7 31.35 -18.53 45.49
N VAL A 8 30.03 -18.50 45.26
CA VAL A 8 29.10 -19.55 45.68
C VAL A 8 29.33 -20.76 44.76
N GLU A 9 29.60 -21.92 45.36
CA GLU A 9 29.67 -23.22 44.66
C GLU A 9 28.33 -23.54 43.99
N PRO A 10 28.31 -24.31 42.88
CA PRO A 10 27.07 -24.67 42.19
C PRO A 10 26.35 -25.74 43.02
N ASP A 11 25.54 -25.31 43.98
CA ASP A 11 24.56 -26.17 44.62
C ASP A 11 23.64 -26.73 43.54
N SER A 12 23.52 -28.05 43.53
CA SER A 12 22.61 -28.83 42.72
C SER A 12 21.23 -28.18 42.69
N VAL A 13 20.70 -27.97 41.49
CA VAL A 13 19.36 -27.41 41.24
C VAL A 13 18.30 -28.38 41.77
N GLU A 14 18.06 -28.36 43.08
CA GLU A 14 16.86 -28.91 43.69
C GLU A 14 15.73 -27.92 43.41
N ASN A 15 14.72 -28.36 42.64
CA ASN A 15 13.45 -27.66 42.57
C ASN A 15 12.87 -27.53 43.99
N GLU A 16 12.19 -26.42 44.31
CA GLU A 16 11.52 -26.21 45.62
C GLU A 16 10.53 -27.33 46.02
N SER A 17 10.23 -28.26 45.11
CA SER A 17 9.38 -29.45 45.28
C SER A 17 10.11 -30.78 45.52
N GLY A 18 11.46 -30.82 45.53
CA GLY A 18 12.25 -32.04 45.73
C GLY A 18 12.16 -33.06 44.57
N ALA A 19 11.63 -32.66 43.41
CA ALA A 19 11.61 -33.47 42.19
C ALA A 19 12.95 -33.34 41.44
N PRO A 20 13.43 -34.41 40.76
CA PRO A 20 14.63 -34.34 39.93
C PRO A 20 14.48 -33.26 38.85
N ALA A 21 15.57 -32.56 38.55
CA ALA A 21 15.59 -31.51 37.53
C ALA A 21 15.18 -32.09 36.16
N PRO A 22 14.32 -31.39 35.39
CA PRO A 22 13.83 -31.91 34.11
C PRO A 22 14.96 -32.04 33.10
N LYS A 23 15.01 -33.16 32.38
CA LYS A 23 16.00 -33.37 31.32
C LYS A 23 15.61 -32.59 30.07
N VAL A 24 16.55 -31.81 29.53
CA VAL A 24 16.34 -30.95 28.36
C VAL A 24 17.12 -31.47 27.16
N LEU A 25 16.41 -31.67 26.05
CA LEU A 25 17.00 -31.89 24.72
C LEU A 25 16.99 -30.59 23.93
N VAL A 26 18.13 -30.20 23.34
CA VAL A 26 18.25 -29.00 22.51
C VAL A 26 18.21 -29.39 21.04
N ALA A 27 17.27 -28.82 20.29
CA ALA A 27 17.17 -28.98 18.85
C ALA A 27 17.53 -27.67 18.15
N VAL A 28 18.68 -27.64 17.50
CA VAL A 28 19.21 -26.46 16.79
C VAL A 28 18.83 -26.57 15.31
N THR A 29 18.04 -25.60 14.84
CA THR A 29 17.54 -25.53 13.46
C THR A 29 18.57 -24.87 12.57
N LEU A 30 19.00 -25.56 11.51
CA LEU A 30 20.00 -25.05 10.58
C LEU A 30 19.41 -23.95 9.70
N VAL A 31 20.15 -22.84 9.58
CA VAL A 31 19.81 -21.70 8.73
C VAL A 31 20.82 -21.63 7.60
N GLU A 32 20.33 -21.52 6.36
CA GLU A 32 21.20 -21.47 5.17
C GLU A 32 22.15 -20.25 5.24
N GLY A 33 23.45 -20.49 5.11
CA GLY A 33 24.48 -19.44 5.11
C GLY A 33 24.93 -18.95 6.49
N VAL A 34 24.50 -19.60 7.58
CA VAL A 34 24.89 -19.25 8.95
C VAL A 34 25.86 -20.30 9.51
N ASP A 35 26.92 -19.83 10.20
CA ASP A 35 27.81 -20.70 10.96
C ASP A 35 27.19 -21.08 12.32
N VAL A 36 27.13 -22.38 12.56
CA VAL A 36 26.51 -23.01 13.74
C VAL A 36 27.51 -23.13 14.90
N ALA A 37 28.82 -23.06 14.64
CA ALA A 37 29.84 -23.20 15.69
C ALA A 37 29.58 -22.27 16.90
N PRO A 38 29.23 -20.98 16.73
CA PRO A 38 29.10 -20.11 17.88
C PRO A 38 27.79 -20.29 18.67
N VAL A 39 26.75 -20.97 18.12
CA VAL A 39 25.60 -21.39 18.95
C VAL A 39 25.97 -22.60 19.79
N LEU A 40 26.74 -23.55 19.24
CA LEU A 40 27.20 -24.72 19.98
C LEU A 40 28.12 -24.31 21.14
N ASP A 41 29.02 -23.37 20.92
CA ASP A 41 29.87 -22.82 21.99
C ASP A 41 29.04 -22.10 23.07
N ALA A 42 27.96 -21.41 22.68
CA ALA A 42 27.04 -20.79 23.64
C ALA A 42 26.21 -21.82 24.44
N LEU A 43 25.92 -22.98 23.84
CA LEU A 43 25.22 -24.10 24.49
C LEU A 43 26.12 -24.84 25.49
N GLU A 44 27.41 -25.04 25.17
CA GLU A 44 28.39 -25.62 26.11
C GLU A 44 28.62 -24.73 27.34
N GLY A 45 28.43 -23.41 27.18
CA GLY A 45 28.55 -22.43 28.27
C GLY A 45 27.28 -22.24 29.11
N GLN A 46 26.22 -23.01 28.91
CA GLN A 46 24.99 -22.90 29.68
C GLN A 46 25.18 -23.36 31.13
N VAL A 47 24.54 -22.65 32.06
CA VAL A 47 24.54 -22.98 33.49
C VAL A 47 23.70 -24.23 33.77
N TYR A 48 22.63 -24.44 32.99
CA TYR A 48 21.76 -25.61 33.10
C TYR A 48 22.29 -26.74 32.21
N GLU A 49 22.33 -27.97 32.74
CA GLU A 49 22.87 -29.12 32.02
C GLU A 49 21.97 -29.52 30.84
N VAL A 50 22.57 -29.62 29.64
CA VAL A 50 21.91 -30.07 28.42
C VAL A 50 22.15 -31.56 28.25
N SER A 51 21.09 -32.35 28.11
CA SER A 51 21.20 -33.82 28.02
C SER A 51 21.69 -34.30 26.66
N ASP A 52 21.17 -33.72 25.58
CA ASP A 52 21.48 -34.08 24.19
C ASP A 52 21.33 -32.84 23.31
N ILE A 53 22.24 -32.66 22.35
CA ILE A 53 22.15 -31.62 21.30
C ILE A 53 21.92 -32.32 19.96
N VAL A 54 20.89 -31.86 19.24
CA VAL A 54 20.51 -32.37 17.93
C VAL A 54 20.44 -31.23 16.93
N LEU A 55 21.06 -31.41 15.77
CA LEU A 55 20.98 -30.49 14.65
C LEU A 55 19.86 -30.91 13.70
N VAL A 56 19.00 -29.97 13.34
CA VAL A 56 17.79 -30.19 12.54
C VAL A 56 17.87 -29.40 11.25
N GLY A 57 17.91 -30.10 10.11
CA GLY A 57 17.86 -29.49 8.77
C GLY A 57 18.74 -30.18 7.74
N GLU A 58 18.52 -29.86 6.46
CA GLU A 58 19.35 -30.35 5.36
C GLU A 58 20.61 -29.49 5.21
N GLY A 59 21.73 -29.99 5.76
CA GLY A 59 23.03 -29.34 5.64
C GLY A 59 24.12 -30.21 6.26
N ALA A 60 25.00 -30.77 5.43
CA ALA A 60 26.16 -31.52 5.90
C ALA A 60 27.22 -30.55 6.40
N ILE A 61 27.31 -30.37 7.72
CA ILE A 61 28.50 -29.78 8.35
C ILE A 61 29.27 -30.95 8.98
N PRO A 62 30.53 -31.20 8.59
CA PRO A 62 31.38 -32.13 9.30
C PRO A 62 31.73 -31.47 10.64
N LEU A 63 31.00 -31.82 11.68
CA LEU A 63 31.35 -31.43 13.03
C LEU A 63 32.39 -32.40 13.56
N GLU A 64 33.51 -31.87 14.05
CA GLU A 64 34.49 -32.63 14.86
C GLU A 64 33.93 -33.01 16.25
N ARG A 65 32.64 -32.69 16.52
CA ARG A 65 31.93 -32.91 17.78
C ARG A 65 30.84 -33.98 17.61
N ASP A 66 30.61 -34.78 18.65
CA ASP A 66 29.62 -35.87 18.70
C ASP A 66 28.18 -35.33 18.81
N VAL A 67 27.69 -34.70 17.74
CA VAL A 67 26.35 -34.08 17.67
C VAL A 67 25.46 -34.90 16.72
N ARG A 68 24.27 -35.29 17.17
CA ARG A 68 23.33 -36.04 16.32
C ARG A 68 22.67 -35.11 15.32
N THR A 69 22.46 -35.61 14.10
CA THR A 69 21.77 -34.87 13.03
C THR A 69 20.44 -35.53 12.71
N SER A 70 19.44 -34.72 12.35
CA SER A 70 18.11 -35.17 11.97
C SER A 70 17.55 -34.28 10.86
N SER A 71 16.70 -34.88 10.02
CA SER A 71 16.06 -34.19 8.90
C SER A 71 14.89 -33.30 9.33
N SER A 72 14.27 -33.60 10.47
CA SER A 72 13.01 -32.98 10.89
C SER A 72 12.86 -32.96 12.40
N LEU A 73 12.23 -31.91 12.94
CA LEU A 73 11.87 -31.87 14.35
C LEU A 73 10.95 -33.03 14.76
N VAL A 74 10.12 -33.53 13.84
CA VAL A 74 9.24 -34.69 14.12
C VAL A 74 10.06 -35.95 14.36
N GLU A 75 11.15 -36.12 13.62
CA GLU A 75 12.09 -37.22 13.81
C GLU A 75 12.81 -37.07 15.15
N VAL A 76 13.27 -35.85 15.51
CA VAL A 76 13.82 -35.55 16.84
C VAL A 76 12.89 -35.96 17.98
N LEU A 77 11.63 -35.58 17.88
CA LEU A 77 10.61 -35.92 18.89
C LEU A 77 10.26 -37.42 18.92
N SER A 78 10.57 -38.17 17.85
CA SER A 78 10.29 -39.60 17.76
C SER A 78 11.31 -40.45 18.53
N PHE A 79 12.59 -40.06 18.50
CA PHE A 79 13.66 -40.75 19.22
C PHE A 79 13.97 -40.13 20.58
N ALA A 80 13.46 -38.93 20.88
CA ALA A 80 13.47 -38.37 22.23
C ALA A 80 12.75 -39.33 23.19
N GLY A 81 13.53 -40.06 23.99
CA GLY A 81 13.06 -41.06 24.93
C GLY A 81 12.08 -40.49 25.95
N SER A 82 11.42 -41.37 26.71
CA SER A 82 10.53 -40.94 27.80
C SER A 82 11.26 -40.21 28.93
N GLU A 83 12.58 -40.27 28.98
CA GLU A 83 13.42 -39.58 29.97
C GLU A 83 13.57 -38.08 29.70
N ILE A 84 13.34 -37.62 28.47
CA ILE A 84 13.40 -36.20 28.14
C ILE A 84 12.06 -35.56 28.50
N ASP A 85 12.07 -34.54 29.32
CA ASP A 85 10.86 -33.83 29.74
C ASP A 85 10.59 -32.63 28.83
N LEU A 86 11.65 -31.92 28.46
CA LEU A 86 11.60 -30.63 27.78
C LEU A 86 12.45 -30.63 26.51
N VAL A 87 11.99 -29.87 25.52
CA VAL A 87 12.70 -29.66 24.26
C VAL A 87 12.92 -28.16 24.07
N TRP A 88 14.16 -27.73 23.96
CA TRP A 88 14.52 -26.36 23.64
C TRP A 88 14.85 -26.25 22.16
N LEU A 89 14.01 -25.52 21.44
CA LEU A 89 14.13 -25.24 20.01
C LEU A 89 14.90 -23.94 19.86
N LEU A 90 16.03 -23.98 19.16
CA LEU A 90 16.91 -22.83 18.97
C LEU A 90 17.29 -22.71 17.50
N HIS A 91 17.44 -21.50 16.98
CA HIS A 91 17.98 -21.29 15.64
C HIS A 91 19.52 -21.31 15.63
N GLY A 92 20.13 -21.64 14.49
CA GLY A 92 21.59 -21.62 14.30
C GLY A 92 22.24 -20.22 14.38
N ASP A 93 21.47 -19.16 14.12
CA ASP A 93 21.87 -17.74 14.24
C ASP A 93 21.50 -17.12 15.60
N ALA A 94 21.12 -17.94 16.58
CA ALA A 94 20.91 -17.50 17.94
C ALA A 94 22.18 -17.63 18.78
N ARG A 95 22.33 -16.74 19.77
CA ARG A 95 23.40 -16.72 20.77
C ARG A 95 22.78 -16.51 22.16
N PRO A 96 22.37 -17.59 22.84
CA PRO A 96 21.79 -17.48 24.17
C PRO A 96 22.81 -17.00 25.21
N ARG A 97 22.38 -16.21 26.19
CA ARG A 97 23.19 -15.95 27.40
C ARG A 97 23.35 -17.23 28.22
N ARG A 98 24.34 -17.27 29.10
CA ARG A 98 24.72 -18.48 29.86
C ARG A 98 23.61 -18.99 30.78
N ASP A 99 22.77 -18.10 31.28
CA ASP A 99 21.64 -18.35 32.17
C ASP A 99 20.31 -18.54 31.43
N ALA A 100 20.30 -18.39 30.10
CA ALA A 100 19.07 -18.37 29.31
C ALA A 100 18.25 -19.66 29.44
N LEU A 101 18.89 -20.84 29.41
CA LEU A 101 18.17 -22.11 29.58
C LEU A 101 17.63 -22.28 31.00
N GLN A 102 18.43 -21.94 32.02
CA GLN A 102 18.01 -22.01 33.42
C GLN A 102 16.78 -21.14 33.66
N ALA A 103 16.77 -19.92 33.13
CA ALA A 103 15.63 -19.00 33.21
C ALA A 103 14.37 -19.60 32.55
N LEU A 104 14.49 -20.19 31.35
CA LEU A 104 13.34 -20.82 30.68
C LEU A 104 12.76 -21.97 31.50
N VAL A 105 13.60 -22.88 32.01
CA VAL A 105 13.16 -24.05 32.79
C VAL A 105 12.53 -23.61 34.11
N ALA A 106 13.14 -22.62 34.77
CA ALA A 106 12.64 -22.11 36.04
C ALA A 106 11.27 -21.41 35.87
N GLU A 107 11.10 -20.55 34.87
CA GLU A 107 9.81 -19.90 34.61
C GLU A 107 8.74 -20.89 34.13
N MET A 108 9.13 -21.87 33.31
CA MET A 108 8.21 -22.93 32.87
C MET A 108 7.62 -23.69 34.06
N SER A 109 8.47 -24.05 35.02
CA SER A 109 8.06 -24.76 36.23
C SER A 109 7.24 -23.88 37.17
N ARG A 110 7.68 -22.63 37.40
CA ARG A 110 7.00 -21.68 38.31
C ARG A 110 5.61 -21.25 37.82
N GLN A 111 5.43 -21.14 36.50
CA GLN A 111 4.17 -20.69 35.90
C GLN A 111 3.28 -21.83 35.39
N ASP A 112 3.70 -23.09 35.56
CA ASP A 112 3.08 -24.26 34.94
C ASP A 112 2.83 -24.06 33.43
N ALA A 113 3.83 -23.46 32.76
CA ALA A 113 3.71 -23.13 31.35
C ALA A 113 4.01 -24.35 30.47
N SER A 114 3.38 -24.41 29.31
CA SER A 114 3.63 -25.47 28.34
C SER A 114 4.62 -25.08 27.26
N VAL A 115 4.72 -23.77 26.98
CA VAL A 115 5.64 -23.16 26.02
C VAL A 115 6.19 -21.87 26.61
N VAL A 116 7.51 -21.69 26.56
CA VAL A 116 8.20 -20.48 27.05
C VAL A 116 9.13 -19.96 25.95
N GLY A 117 9.00 -18.68 25.61
CA GLY A 117 9.91 -17.99 24.69
C GLY A 117 10.91 -17.10 25.42
N SER A 118 12.09 -16.91 24.82
CA SER A 118 13.10 -15.95 25.30
C SER A 118 12.81 -14.52 24.87
N LYS A 119 13.39 -13.54 25.58
CA LYS A 119 13.60 -12.17 25.10
C LYS A 119 14.71 -12.19 24.04
N LEU A 120 14.41 -11.57 22.89
CA LEU A 120 15.30 -11.52 21.74
C LEU A 120 15.92 -10.13 21.60
N LEU A 121 17.24 -10.11 21.43
CA LEU A 121 18.06 -8.90 21.27
C LEU A 121 18.78 -8.93 19.92
N VAL A 122 18.96 -7.76 19.30
CA VAL A 122 19.71 -7.64 18.06
C VAL A 122 21.21 -7.76 18.34
N GLU A 123 21.86 -8.74 17.73
CA GLU A 123 23.30 -8.96 17.88
C GLU A 123 24.11 -7.74 17.39
N GLY A 124 25.18 -7.40 18.11
CA GLY A 124 26.06 -6.28 17.78
C GLY A 124 25.52 -4.90 18.19
N THR A 125 24.35 -4.84 18.83
CA THR A 125 23.84 -3.62 19.50
C THR A 125 23.92 -3.77 21.01
N THR A 126 23.97 -2.65 21.73
CA THR A 126 24.19 -2.70 23.19
C THR A 126 23.01 -3.34 23.92
N ASP A 127 21.76 -3.04 23.57
CA ASP A 127 20.54 -3.68 24.12
C ASP A 127 19.29 -3.37 23.25
N THR A 128 19.36 -3.54 21.92
CA THR A 128 18.18 -3.28 21.08
C THR A 128 17.24 -4.47 21.08
N LEU A 129 15.97 -4.24 21.43
CA LEU A 129 14.94 -5.28 21.44
C LEU A 129 14.58 -5.70 20.02
N GLU A 130 14.62 -7.01 19.78
CA GLU A 130 14.06 -7.62 18.58
C GLU A 130 12.65 -8.17 18.84
N GLY A 131 12.42 -8.76 20.02
CA GLY A 131 11.12 -9.33 20.36
C GLY A 131 11.02 -9.83 21.81
N VAL A 132 9.86 -9.62 22.41
CA VAL A 132 9.52 -10.06 23.80
C VAL A 132 8.18 -10.80 23.79
N GLY A 133 8.04 -11.71 22.81
CA GLY A 133 6.77 -12.23 22.35
C GLY A 133 5.93 -11.19 21.62
N ALA A 134 4.84 -11.62 21.01
CA ALA A 134 3.92 -10.73 20.31
C ALA A 134 2.47 -11.15 20.52
N ALA A 135 1.57 -10.19 20.38
CA ALA A 135 0.18 -10.47 20.06
C ALA A 135 0.04 -10.62 18.54
N THR A 136 -1.11 -11.10 18.09
CA THR A 136 -1.49 -10.98 16.67
C THR A 136 -2.82 -10.27 16.54
N ASP A 137 -3.25 -9.90 15.33
CA ASP A 137 -4.68 -9.67 15.11
C ASP A 137 -5.41 -10.98 14.80
N VAL A 138 -6.72 -10.87 14.57
CA VAL A 138 -7.58 -11.99 14.17
C VAL A 138 -7.23 -12.58 12.81
N PHE A 139 -6.47 -11.87 11.97
CA PHE A 139 -6.02 -12.31 10.66
C PHE A 139 -4.63 -12.98 10.71
N GLY A 140 -3.97 -12.94 11.87
CA GLY A 140 -2.65 -13.50 12.10
C GLY A 140 -1.50 -12.51 11.86
N GLU A 141 -1.77 -11.24 11.55
CA GLU A 141 -0.75 -10.19 11.46
C GLU A 141 -0.11 -9.97 12.83
N LEU A 142 1.22 -9.84 12.88
CA LEU A 142 1.93 -9.72 14.15
C LEU A 142 1.86 -8.29 14.70
N TYR A 143 1.67 -8.20 16.01
CA TYR A 143 1.77 -6.98 16.78
C TYR A 143 2.79 -7.19 17.90
N SER A 144 4.04 -6.77 17.67
CA SER A 144 5.11 -6.84 18.68
C SER A 144 4.87 -5.90 19.85
N GLY A 145 4.17 -4.78 19.63
CA GLY A 145 4.07 -3.69 20.59
C GLY A 145 5.38 -2.91 20.78
N LEU A 146 6.41 -3.23 19.99
CA LEU A 146 7.72 -2.59 20.04
C LEU A 146 7.84 -1.51 18.96
N ASP A 147 8.48 -0.39 19.32
CA ASP A 147 8.90 0.62 18.36
C ASP A 147 10.16 0.17 17.59
N THR A 148 10.36 0.73 16.40
CA THR A 148 11.50 0.37 15.56
C THR A 148 12.81 0.83 16.21
N GLY A 149 13.67 -0.12 16.58
CA GLY A 149 14.94 0.16 17.26
C GLY A 149 14.77 0.54 18.74
N GLU A 150 13.69 0.09 19.38
CA GLU A 150 13.47 0.27 20.80
C GLU A 150 14.59 -0.38 21.63
N VAL A 151 15.12 0.38 22.57
CA VAL A 151 16.18 -0.06 23.49
C VAL A 151 15.52 -0.71 24.71
N ASP A 152 16.15 -1.77 25.21
CA ASP A 152 15.77 -2.41 26.45
C ASP A 152 16.18 -1.54 27.65
N LEU A 153 15.18 -1.00 28.33
CA LEU A 153 15.27 -0.26 29.59
C LEU A 153 14.58 -1.05 30.70
N GLU A 154 14.56 -2.39 30.59
CA GLU A 154 13.88 -3.32 31.50
C GLU A 154 12.35 -3.16 31.53
N GLN A 155 11.77 -2.42 30.58
CA GLN A 155 10.32 -2.13 30.53
C GLN A 155 9.46 -3.38 30.26
N TYR A 156 10.07 -4.47 29.79
CA TYR A 156 9.40 -5.74 29.50
C TYR A 156 9.85 -6.89 30.41
N ASP A 157 10.50 -6.60 31.54
CA ASP A 157 11.00 -7.62 32.49
C ASP A 157 9.92 -8.16 33.43
N VAL A 158 8.76 -8.48 32.84
CA VAL A 158 7.65 -9.15 33.52
C VAL A 158 7.25 -10.37 32.73
N VAL A 159 7.21 -11.53 33.40
CA VAL A 159 6.70 -12.77 32.83
C VAL A 159 5.22 -12.58 32.51
N ARG A 160 4.86 -12.81 31.24
CA ARG A 160 3.51 -12.55 30.72
C ARG A 160 3.08 -13.62 29.73
N ASP A 161 1.77 -13.86 29.67
CA ASP A 161 1.15 -14.64 28.63
C ASP A 161 1.15 -13.86 27.31
N VAL A 162 1.55 -14.52 26.22
CA VAL A 162 1.63 -13.90 24.89
C VAL A 162 0.91 -14.72 23.81
N GLY A 163 0.40 -14.07 22.77
CA GLY A 163 -0.25 -14.77 21.65
C GLY A 163 0.73 -15.64 20.86
N PHE A 164 1.99 -15.23 20.80
CA PHE A 164 3.05 -15.83 20.01
C PHE A 164 4.42 -15.66 20.64
N VAL A 165 5.24 -16.71 20.54
CA VAL A 165 6.69 -16.68 20.79
C VAL A 165 7.43 -17.03 19.50
N SER A 166 8.56 -16.36 19.27
CA SER A 166 9.38 -16.55 18.07
C SER A 166 10.04 -17.93 18.05
N SER A 167 10.07 -18.59 16.88
CA SER A 167 10.74 -19.89 16.71
C SER A 167 12.25 -19.87 16.94
N ILE A 168 12.84 -18.67 17.07
CA ILE A 168 14.27 -18.47 17.33
C ILE A 168 14.70 -19.13 18.64
N SER A 169 13.88 -19.03 19.70
CA SER A 169 14.12 -19.68 21.00
C SER A 169 12.79 -20.02 21.69
N ILE A 170 12.45 -21.31 21.72
CA ILE A 170 11.23 -21.83 22.35
C ILE A 170 11.54 -23.07 23.17
N LEU A 171 11.28 -23.02 24.48
CA LEU A 171 11.24 -24.19 25.34
C LEU A 171 9.81 -24.76 25.37
N VAL A 172 9.65 -26.05 25.11
CA VAL A 172 8.34 -26.72 25.09
C VAL A 172 8.39 -28.06 25.79
N ARG A 173 7.28 -28.45 26.44
CA ARG A 173 7.13 -29.80 26.99
C ARG A 173 7.12 -30.84 25.87
N ARG A 174 7.90 -31.91 26.03
CA ARG A 174 8.08 -32.94 24.97
C ARG A 174 6.76 -33.61 24.58
N ASP A 175 5.91 -33.91 25.54
CA ASP A 175 4.59 -34.53 25.34
C ASP A 175 3.67 -33.64 24.48
N LEU A 176 3.62 -32.34 24.78
CA LEU A 176 2.88 -31.36 23.98
C LEU A 176 3.46 -31.27 22.56
N ALA A 177 4.78 -31.10 22.42
CA ALA A 177 5.44 -30.99 21.11
C ALA A 177 5.17 -32.24 20.24
N LYS A 178 5.21 -33.43 20.85
CA LYS A 178 4.91 -34.71 20.19
C LYS A 178 3.44 -34.84 19.81
N GLY A 179 2.52 -34.46 20.69
CA GLY A 179 1.08 -34.45 20.41
C GLY A 179 0.71 -33.50 19.26
N LEU A 180 1.37 -32.33 19.22
CA LEU A 180 1.23 -31.32 18.18
C LEU A 180 1.87 -31.71 16.85
N GLY A 181 2.79 -32.68 16.84
CA GLY A 181 3.56 -33.07 15.65
C GLY A 181 4.59 -32.03 15.21
N GLY A 182 5.15 -31.25 16.14
CA GLY A 182 6.21 -30.27 15.88
C GLY A 182 5.80 -29.06 15.03
N PHE A 183 6.79 -28.39 14.43
CA PHE A 183 6.61 -27.28 13.48
C PHE A 183 6.09 -27.75 12.12
N ASP A 184 5.63 -26.81 11.29
CA ASP A 184 5.38 -27.09 9.88
C ASP A 184 6.63 -26.69 9.10
N GLU A 185 7.35 -27.66 8.54
CA GLU A 185 8.55 -27.43 7.72
C GLU A 185 8.26 -26.58 6.46
N ARG A 186 6.98 -26.46 6.07
CA ARG A 186 6.57 -25.61 4.95
C ARG A 186 6.45 -24.15 5.34
N LEU A 187 6.40 -23.85 6.64
CA LEU A 187 6.24 -22.51 7.15
C LEU A 187 7.61 -21.88 7.38
N PRO A 188 7.79 -20.61 6.97
CA PRO A 188 8.95 -19.84 7.37
C PRO A 188 8.92 -19.55 8.89
N PRO A 189 10.04 -19.14 9.49
CA PRO A 189 10.22 -19.12 10.95
C PRO A 189 9.13 -18.38 11.74
N VAL A 190 8.73 -17.18 11.31
CA VAL A 190 7.77 -16.38 12.08
C VAL A 190 6.39 -17.04 12.05
N ALA A 191 5.92 -17.43 10.86
CA ALA A 191 4.68 -18.19 10.71
C ALA A 191 4.73 -19.57 11.41
N ALA A 192 5.89 -20.22 11.46
CA ALA A 192 6.05 -21.51 12.13
C ALA A 192 5.89 -21.40 13.64
N GLY A 193 6.50 -20.39 14.26
CA GLY A 193 6.29 -20.10 15.69
C GLY A 193 4.84 -19.71 15.98
N LEU A 194 4.17 -18.99 15.07
CA LEU A 194 2.77 -18.57 15.20
C LEU A 194 1.83 -19.77 15.17
N ASP A 195 1.96 -20.62 14.14
CA ASP A 195 1.20 -21.86 14.02
C ASP A 195 1.41 -22.75 15.23
N PHE A 196 2.64 -22.90 15.72
CA PHE A 196 2.92 -23.71 16.89
C PHE A 196 2.29 -23.14 18.17
N SER A 197 2.47 -21.85 18.43
CA SER A 197 1.94 -21.18 19.62
C SER A 197 0.40 -21.23 19.67
N GLN A 198 -0.27 -20.96 18.53
CA GLN A 198 -1.73 -21.05 18.44
C GLN A 198 -2.23 -22.47 18.67
N ARG A 199 -1.58 -23.48 18.06
CA ARG A 199 -1.96 -24.88 18.25
C ARG A 199 -1.71 -25.36 19.67
N ALA A 200 -0.63 -24.92 20.31
CA ALA A 200 -0.33 -25.21 21.71
C ALA A 200 -1.45 -24.68 22.62
N ARG A 201 -1.88 -23.42 22.44
CA ARG A 201 -3.01 -22.83 23.18
C ARG A 201 -4.31 -23.60 22.96
N LEU A 202 -4.62 -23.95 21.71
CA LEU A 202 -5.82 -24.73 21.40
C LEU A 202 -5.80 -26.15 21.99
N ALA A 203 -4.62 -26.70 22.25
CA ALA A 203 -4.45 -27.98 22.94
C ALA A 203 -4.52 -27.86 24.48
N GLY A 204 -4.81 -26.67 25.02
CA GLY A 204 -4.86 -26.39 26.46
C GLY A 204 -3.53 -25.93 27.06
N GLY A 205 -2.52 -25.69 26.23
CA GLY A 205 -1.19 -25.27 26.69
C GLY A 205 -1.10 -23.77 26.98
N ARG A 206 -0.38 -23.41 28.03
CA ARG A 206 -0.07 -22.01 28.37
C ARG A 206 1.23 -21.56 27.68
N VAL A 207 1.20 -20.38 27.06
CA VAL A 207 2.35 -19.81 26.31
C VAL A 207 2.78 -18.49 26.94
N ILE A 208 4.01 -18.44 27.44
CA ILE A 208 4.56 -17.26 28.12
C ILE A 208 5.90 -16.83 27.51
N VAL A 209 6.34 -15.62 27.85
CA VAL A 209 7.72 -15.15 27.65
C VAL A 209 8.42 -15.06 29.00
N ALA A 210 9.67 -15.52 29.05
CA ALA A 210 10.57 -15.36 30.19
C ALA A 210 11.60 -14.27 29.85
N PRO A 211 11.43 -13.02 30.31
CA PRO A 211 12.32 -11.92 29.95
C PRO A 211 13.75 -12.12 30.43
N SER A 212 13.95 -12.81 31.56
CA SER A 212 15.26 -13.18 32.09
C SER A 212 16.01 -14.20 31.22
N SER A 213 15.34 -14.83 30.26
CA SER A 213 16.01 -15.63 29.23
C SER A 213 16.33 -14.76 28.03
N GLU A 214 17.58 -14.34 27.92
CA GLU A 214 18.02 -13.43 26.87
C GLU A 214 18.82 -14.15 25.79
N VAL A 215 18.45 -13.90 24.54
CA VAL A 215 19.07 -14.49 23.35
C VAL A 215 19.37 -13.40 22.34
N PHE A 216 20.65 -13.26 21.97
CA PHE A 216 21.04 -12.40 20.85
C PHE A 216 20.83 -13.12 19.53
N HIS A 217 20.34 -12.41 18.53
CA HIS A 217 20.05 -12.95 17.22
C HIS A 217 20.67 -12.06 16.14
N THR A 218 21.38 -12.70 15.20
CA THR A 218 22.11 -12.02 14.12
C THR A 218 21.18 -11.36 13.10
N GLY A 219 19.89 -11.75 13.07
CA GLY A 219 18.89 -11.14 12.19
C GLY A 219 18.92 -11.62 10.74
N VAL A 220 19.75 -12.61 10.39
CA VAL A 220 19.85 -13.15 9.01
C VAL A 220 18.51 -13.73 8.55
N CYS A 221 17.72 -14.31 9.46
CA CYS A 221 16.36 -14.80 9.19
C CYS A 221 15.30 -13.68 9.01
N GLN A 222 15.54 -12.45 9.51
CA GLN A 222 14.50 -11.42 9.67
C GLN A 222 14.21 -10.59 8.42
N GLU A 223 15.08 -10.61 7.39
CA GLU A 223 14.80 -9.91 6.11
C GLU A 223 13.52 -10.41 5.41
N SER A 224 12.90 -11.48 5.94
CA SER A 224 11.75 -12.19 5.39
C SER A 224 10.39 -11.91 6.07
N GLY A 225 10.30 -11.15 7.17
CA GLY A 225 9.03 -10.88 7.89
C GLY A 225 7.92 -10.19 7.06
N ARG A 226 8.26 -9.75 5.85
CA ARG A 226 7.35 -9.20 4.83
C ARG A 226 7.43 -9.97 3.50
N GLY A 227 7.76 -11.26 3.55
CA GLY A 227 7.75 -12.17 2.40
C GLY A 227 6.35 -12.70 2.11
N TRP A 228 6.10 -13.09 0.85
CA TRP A 228 4.82 -13.73 0.49
C TRP A 228 4.62 -15.08 1.21
N ARG A 229 5.71 -15.76 1.59
CA ARG A 229 5.65 -17.03 2.33
C ARG A 229 5.23 -16.86 3.78
N GLU A 230 5.68 -15.78 4.44
CA GLU A 230 5.22 -15.47 5.80
C GLU A 230 3.72 -15.19 5.79
N GLU A 231 3.25 -14.40 4.83
CA GLU A 231 1.81 -14.18 4.60
C GLU A 231 1.05 -15.49 4.39
N ALA A 232 1.57 -16.34 3.49
CA ALA A 232 0.97 -17.65 3.21
C ALA A 232 0.91 -18.52 4.47
N GLY A 233 1.91 -18.41 5.33
CA GLY A 233 2.00 -19.12 6.59
C GLY A 233 1.03 -18.64 7.65
N ARG A 234 0.84 -17.32 7.77
CA ARG A 234 -0.18 -16.71 8.65
C ARG A 234 -1.58 -17.15 8.25
N LEU A 235 -1.91 -17.07 6.95
CA LEU A 235 -3.17 -17.57 6.40
C LEU A 235 -3.37 -19.06 6.71
N ARG A 236 -2.33 -19.89 6.52
CA ARG A 236 -2.39 -21.32 6.83
C ARG A 236 -2.62 -21.58 8.31
N SER A 237 -1.91 -20.87 9.19
CA SER A 237 -2.09 -20.95 10.64
C SER A 237 -3.55 -20.67 11.02
N MET A 238 -4.13 -19.60 10.46
CA MET A 238 -5.55 -19.26 10.64
C MET A 238 -6.48 -20.40 10.15
N LEU A 239 -6.23 -20.95 8.96
CA LEU A 239 -7.00 -22.05 8.37
C LEU A 239 -6.89 -23.36 9.17
N VAL A 240 -5.79 -23.58 9.87
CA VAL A 240 -5.59 -24.75 10.74
C VAL A 240 -6.28 -24.54 12.09
N SER A 241 -6.11 -23.37 12.70
CA SER A 241 -6.49 -23.08 14.09
C SER A 241 -7.98 -22.80 14.27
N TYR A 242 -8.61 -21.98 13.42
CA TYR A 242 -9.97 -21.48 13.67
C TYR A 242 -11.07 -22.51 13.35
N ARG A 243 -12.19 -22.47 14.08
CA ARG A 243 -13.36 -23.31 13.77
C ARG A 243 -13.98 -22.95 12.42
N PHE A 244 -14.74 -23.88 11.86
CA PHE A 244 -15.36 -23.71 10.55
C PHE A 244 -16.29 -22.49 10.50
N VAL A 245 -17.07 -22.25 11.57
CA VAL A 245 -17.97 -21.09 11.67
C VAL A 245 -17.19 -19.78 11.67
N THR A 246 -16.09 -19.72 12.41
CA THR A 246 -15.18 -18.56 12.44
C THR A 246 -14.58 -18.31 11.06
N LEU A 247 -14.11 -19.36 10.39
CA LEU A 247 -13.54 -19.28 9.03
C LEU A 247 -14.54 -18.80 7.98
N LEU A 248 -15.84 -19.12 8.12
CA LEU A 248 -16.87 -18.68 7.19
C LEU A 248 -16.91 -17.14 7.07
N TRP A 249 -16.62 -16.44 8.17
CA TRP A 249 -16.57 -14.98 8.21
C TRP A 249 -15.14 -14.44 8.03
N MET A 250 -14.14 -15.10 8.61
CA MET A 250 -12.75 -14.64 8.54
C MET A 250 -12.18 -14.74 7.14
N ILE A 251 -12.45 -15.79 6.35
CA ILE A 251 -11.90 -15.92 4.99
C ILE A 251 -12.31 -14.75 4.08
N PRO A 252 -13.62 -14.39 3.97
CA PRO A 252 -14.02 -13.21 3.21
C PRO A 252 -13.43 -11.92 3.75
N LEU A 253 -13.31 -11.79 5.08
CA LEU A 253 -12.79 -10.57 5.70
C LEU A 253 -11.29 -10.41 5.50
N THR A 254 -10.49 -11.48 5.61
CA THR A 254 -9.06 -11.47 5.28
C THR A 254 -8.84 -11.12 3.82
N LEU A 255 -9.62 -11.72 2.91
CA LEU A 255 -9.56 -11.37 1.49
C LEU A 255 -9.87 -9.89 1.28
N LEU A 256 -10.86 -9.32 1.98
CA LEU A 256 -11.18 -7.91 1.91
C LEU A 256 -10.02 -7.04 2.45
N VAL A 257 -9.43 -7.39 3.58
CA VAL A 257 -8.27 -6.69 4.16
C VAL A 257 -7.09 -6.71 3.19
N ASP A 258 -6.75 -7.87 2.63
CA ASP A 258 -5.67 -8.04 1.64
C ASP A 258 -5.92 -7.21 0.36
N ILE A 259 -7.18 -7.13 -0.09
CA ILE A 259 -7.55 -6.28 -1.23
C ILE A 259 -7.35 -4.80 -0.88
N VAL A 260 -7.81 -4.36 0.30
CA VAL A 260 -7.68 -2.97 0.75
C VAL A 260 -6.20 -2.61 0.95
N GLU A 261 -5.41 -3.45 1.59
CA GLU A 261 -3.97 -3.26 1.78
C GLU A 261 -3.23 -3.29 0.44
N GLY A 262 -3.56 -4.22 -0.46
CA GLY A 262 -3.00 -4.29 -1.80
C GLY A 262 -3.26 -3.03 -2.61
N LEU A 263 -4.51 -2.55 -2.63
CA LEU A 263 -4.91 -1.32 -3.32
C LEU A 263 -4.30 -0.06 -2.68
N GLY A 264 -4.30 0.03 -1.35
CA GLY A 264 -3.65 1.13 -0.61
C GLY A 264 -2.14 1.15 -0.80
N SER A 265 -1.51 -0.01 -0.83
CA SER A 265 -0.08 -0.16 -1.13
C SER A 265 0.26 0.31 -2.55
N LEU A 266 -0.62 0.11 -3.53
CA LEU A 266 -0.43 0.66 -4.89
C LEU A 266 -0.36 2.19 -4.90
N PHE A 267 -1.15 2.86 -4.05
CA PHE A 267 -1.08 4.32 -3.87
C PHE A 267 0.32 4.77 -3.39
N PHE A 268 0.96 4.01 -2.50
CA PHE A 268 2.35 4.30 -2.10
C PHE A 268 3.39 3.79 -3.11
N GLY A 269 2.97 3.06 -4.15
CA GLY A 269 3.83 2.48 -5.18
C GLY A 269 4.48 1.15 -4.80
N ARG A 270 3.86 0.43 -3.86
CA ARG A 270 4.29 -0.89 -3.36
C ARG A 270 3.45 -2.01 -4.00
N TRP A 271 3.58 -2.18 -5.30
CA TRP A 271 2.87 -3.26 -6.03
C TRP A 271 3.19 -4.67 -5.50
N ARG A 272 4.37 -4.86 -4.88
CA ARG A 272 4.82 -6.15 -4.33
C ARG A 272 3.87 -6.66 -3.25
N THR A 273 3.24 -5.76 -2.50
CA THR A 273 2.27 -6.12 -1.45
C THR A 273 1.09 -6.89 -2.06
N GLY A 274 0.44 -6.33 -3.09
CA GLY A 274 -0.63 -7.03 -3.82
C GLY A 274 -0.20 -8.40 -4.38
N ALA A 275 0.97 -8.45 -5.02
CA ALA A 275 1.51 -9.70 -5.55
C ALA A 275 1.81 -10.75 -4.46
N ARG A 276 2.23 -10.32 -3.27
CA ARG A 276 2.41 -11.21 -2.12
C ARG A 276 1.09 -11.82 -1.67
N HIS A 277 0.03 -11.03 -1.52
CA HIS A 277 -1.29 -11.57 -1.11
C HIS A 277 -1.77 -12.60 -2.13
N VAL A 278 -1.67 -12.31 -3.43
CA VAL A 278 -2.06 -13.26 -4.49
C VAL A 278 -1.24 -14.55 -4.40
N ALA A 279 0.08 -14.46 -4.22
CA ALA A 279 0.94 -15.63 -4.07
C ALA A 279 0.61 -16.43 -2.79
N ALA A 280 0.28 -15.75 -1.70
CA ALA A 280 -0.10 -16.36 -0.43
C ALA A 280 -1.41 -17.15 -0.54
N TRP A 281 -2.43 -16.58 -1.17
CA TRP A 281 -3.70 -17.27 -1.47
C TRP A 281 -3.49 -18.44 -2.43
N ALA A 282 -2.78 -18.25 -3.54
CA ALA A 282 -2.51 -19.30 -4.52
C ALA A 282 -1.79 -20.51 -3.89
N TRP A 283 -0.81 -20.25 -3.04
CA TRP A 283 -0.10 -21.30 -2.31
C TRP A 283 -1.02 -22.04 -1.34
N ASN A 284 -1.86 -21.34 -0.58
CA ASN A 284 -2.81 -21.98 0.34
C ASN A 284 -3.86 -22.83 -0.39
N ILE A 285 -4.33 -22.40 -1.56
CA ILE A 285 -5.21 -23.20 -2.42
C ILE A 285 -4.50 -24.50 -2.84
N GLY A 286 -3.24 -24.42 -3.28
CA GLY A 286 -2.44 -25.59 -3.64
C GLY A 286 -2.11 -26.51 -2.45
N GLN A 287 -1.99 -25.95 -1.25
CA GLN A 287 -1.67 -26.66 -0.01
C GLN A 287 -2.90 -27.05 0.82
N LEU A 288 -4.11 -26.92 0.28
CA LEU A 288 -5.35 -27.21 1.00
C LEU A 288 -5.40 -28.65 1.56
N PRO A 289 -4.99 -29.72 0.84
CA PRO A 289 -5.01 -31.07 1.38
C PRO A 289 -4.11 -31.26 2.62
N SER A 290 -2.92 -30.66 2.60
CA SER A 290 -1.98 -30.73 3.73
C SER A 290 -2.47 -29.92 4.92
N THR A 291 -3.09 -28.76 4.66
CA THR A 291 -3.75 -27.92 5.67
C THR A 291 -4.88 -28.68 6.37
N LEU A 292 -5.74 -29.37 5.60
CA LEU A 292 -6.84 -30.17 6.14
C LEU A 292 -6.35 -31.36 6.99
N LYS A 293 -5.24 -32.02 6.59
CA LYS A 293 -4.61 -33.08 7.39
C LYS A 293 -4.15 -32.54 8.75
N ARG A 294 -3.46 -31.40 8.75
CA ARG A 294 -2.95 -30.76 9.97
C ARG A 294 -4.08 -30.29 10.89
N ARG A 295 -5.13 -29.71 10.32
CA ARG A 295 -6.37 -29.37 11.02
C ARG A 295 -7.05 -30.58 11.68
N ARG A 296 -7.14 -31.71 10.97
CA ARG A 296 -7.68 -32.96 11.54
C ARG A 296 -6.87 -33.45 12.74
N ASN A 297 -5.55 -33.35 12.67
CA ASN A 297 -4.68 -33.74 13.79
C ASN A 297 -4.88 -32.80 14.99
N LEU A 298 -4.90 -31.48 14.77
CA LEU A 298 -5.18 -30.51 15.83
C LEU A 298 -6.52 -30.78 16.51
N ASN A 299 -7.59 -31.00 15.72
CA ASN A 299 -8.92 -31.25 16.26
C ASN A 299 -9.02 -32.52 17.13
N ARG A 300 -8.06 -33.46 17.04
CA ARG A 300 -8.03 -34.65 17.91
C ARG A 300 -7.53 -34.34 19.32
N ILE A 301 -6.67 -33.33 19.47
CA ILE A 301 -6.03 -32.94 20.73
C ILE A 301 -6.53 -31.60 21.26
N ARG A 302 -7.42 -30.94 20.50
CA ARG A 302 -7.97 -29.64 20.83
C ARG A 302 -8.83 -29.73 22.09
N GLN A 303 -8.52 -28.89 23.07
CA GLN A 303 -9.27 -28.75 24.33
C GLN A 303 -10.03 -27.41 24.35
N GLU A 304 -9.42 -26.35 23.83
CA GLU A 304 -9.95 -24.99 23.95
C GLU A 304 -10.74 -24.51 22.72
N SER A 305 -11.58 -23.49 22.94
CA SER A 305 -12.36 -22.83 21.87
C SER A 305 -11.52 -21.78 21.13
N ASP A 306 -12.09 -21.11 20.11
CA ASP A 306 -11.37 -20.02 19.41
C ASP A 306 -11.20 -18.78 20.31
N GLU A 307 -12.01 -18.65 21.37
CA GLU A 307 -11.99 -17.54 22.33
C GLU A 307 -10.65 -17.42 23.06
N GLU A 308 -9.99 -18.56 23.33
CA GLU A 308 -8.67 -18.58 23.96
C GLU A 308 -7.62 -17.90 23.07
N LEU A 309 -7.75 -17.97 21.74
CA LEU A 309 -6.87 -17.23 20.83
C LEU A 309 -7.23 -15.74 20.81
N PHE A 310 -8.52 -15.42 20.78
CA PHE A 310 -9.00 -14.03 20.73
C PHE A 310 -8.57 -13.21 21.95
N ARG A 311 -8.38 -13.83 23.12
CA ARG A 311 -7.87 -13.15 24.32
C ARG A 311 -6.49 -12.52 24.13
N TYR A 312 -5.64 -13.09 23.27
CA TYR A 312 -4.28 -12.60 23.00
C TYR A 312 -4.16 -11.93 21.63
N GLN A 313 -5.29 -11.58 21.04
CA GLN A 313 -5.33 -10.87 19.79
C GLN A 313 -5.74 -9.41 19.98
N VAL A 314 -5.05 -8.52 19.28
CA VAL A 314 -5.39 -7.10 19.29
C VAL A 314 -6.68 -6.87 18.51
N GLU A 315 -7.48 -5.91 18.96
CA GLU A 315 -8.70 -5.53 18.26
C GLU A 315 -8.40 -4.93 16.88
N GLY A 316 -9.23 -5.26 15.88
CA GLY A 316 -9.09 -4.72 14.51
C GLY A 316 -7.95 -5.37 13.71
N SER A 317 -7.64 -4.77 12.56
CA SER A 317 -6.56 -5.23 11.68
C SER A 317 -5.31 -4.39 11.87
N VAL A 318 -4.17 -5.03 12.15
CA VAL A 318 -2.87 -4.35 12.24
C VAL A 318 -2.45 -3.82 10.86
N ALA A 319 -2.70 -4.60 9.80
CA ALA A 319 -2.44 -4.18 8.43
C ALA A 319 -3.16 -2.87 8.06
N LEU A 320 -4.46 -2.76 8.39
CA LEU A 320 -5.22 -1.54 8.12
C LEU A 320 -4.81 -0.37 9.02
N ARG A 321 -4.43 -0.62 10.27
CA ARG A 321 -3.89 0.42 11.17
C ARG A 321 -2.58 1.00 10.61
N ASN A 322 -1.67 0.14 10.14
CA ASN A 322 -0.42 0.56 9.52
C ASN A 322 -0.67 1.36 8.24
N LEU A 323 -1.57 0.89 7.37
CA LEU A 323 -1.97 1.61 6.17
C LEU A 323 -2.61 2.98 6.50
N GLY A 324 -3.43 3.03 7.55
CA GLY A 324 -4.06 4.24 8.05
C GLY A 324 -3.05 5.24 8.63
N ALA A 325 -2.06 4.76 9.39
CA ALA A 325 -0.96 5.57 9.90
C ALA A 325 -0.14 6.17 8.75
N GLU A 326 0.20 5.38 7.74
CA GLU A 326 0.89 5.89 6.55
C GLU A 326 0.07 6.93 5.78
N PHE A 327 -1.24 6.74 5.69
CA PHE A 327 -2.13 7.72 5.09
C PHE A 327 -2.19 9.00 5.93
N SER A 328 -2.25 8.87 7.26
CA SER A 328 -2.20 10.00 8.19
C SER A 328 -0.90 10.78 8.05
N ASP A 329 0.25 10.10 8.05
CA ASP A 329 1.57 10.72 7.85
C ASP A 329 1.65 11.42 6.50
N TRP A 330 1.09 10.81 5.46
CA TRP A 330 0.98 11.45 4.15
C TRP A 330 0.13 12.71 4.19
N VAL A 331 -1.05 12.68 4.84
CA VAL A 331 -1.91 13.86 5.00
C VAL A 331 -1.19 14.95 5.81
N LEU A 332 -0.50 14.59 6.88
CA LEU A 332 0.26 15.55 7.70
C LEU A 332 1.40 16.19 6.89
N ASP A 333 2.14 15.41 6.09
CA ASP A 333 3.18 15.88 5.16
C ASP A 333 2.61 16.78 4.03
N VAL A 334 1.32 16.70 3.71
CA VAL A 334 0.67 17.69 2.82
C VAL A 334 0.59 19.07 3.48
N PHE A 335 0.44 19.13 4.81
CA PHE A 335 0.29 20.39 5.57
C PHE A 335 1.58 20.88 6.23
N ASP A 336 2.58 20.01 6.42
CA ASP A 336 3.79 20.28 7.18
C ASP A 336 4.98 20.61 6.26
N ASP A 337 5.13 21.89 5.88
CA ASP A 337 6.23 22.30 4.99
C ASP A 337 6.83 23.65 5.31
N THR A 338 6.78 24.08 6.57
CA THR A 338 7.67 25.17 6.98
C THR A 338 8.21 24.91 8.38
N GLY A 339 9.43 24.35 8.45
CA GLY A 339 10.34 24.49 9.60
C GLY A 339 10.76 25.95 9.87
N THR A 340 9.90 26.92 9.57
CA THR A 340 10.01 28.31 9.99
C THR A 340 8.76 28.62 10.79
N GLY A 341 8.95 29.06 12.04
CA GLY A 341 7.86 29.36 12.96
C GLY A 341 6.80 30.31 12.36
N VAL A 342 5.65 30.39 13.04
CA VAL A 342 4.44 31.15 12.67
C VAL A 342 4.72 32.54 12.08
N ALA A 343 5.81 33.22 12.49
CA ALA A 343 6.22 34.52 11.97
C ALA A 343 6.73 34.53 10.51
N GLY A 344 7.36 33.45 10.01
CA GLY A 344 7.76 33.32 8.60
C GLY A 344 6.56 33.07 7.68
N ARG A 345 5.53 32.41 8.23
CA ARG A 345 4.29 32.01 7.55
C ARG A 345 3.43 33.22 7.14
N VAL A 346 3.34 34.25 7.98
CA VAL A 346 2.58 35.48 7.66
C VAL A 346 3.26 36.26 6.52
N ARG A 347 4.59 36.35 6.50
CA ARG A 347 5.31 37.13 5.47
C ARG A 347 5.36 36.43 4.10
N SER A 348 5.32 35.09 4.07
CA SER A 348 5.23 34.33 2.80
C SER A 348 3.81 34.25 2.26
N LEU A 349 2.78 34.23 3.12
CA LEU A 349 1.36 34.28 2.73
C LEU A 349 1.00 35.54 1.94
N TRP A 350 1.66 36.67 2.20
CA TRP A 350 1.50 37.92 1.44
C TRP A 350 2.38 38.02 0.19
N SER A 351 3.09 36.95 -0.21
CA SER A 351 3.74 36.94 -1.51
C SER A 351 2.66 36.96 -2.61
N PRO A 352 2.79 37.84 -3.65
CA PRO A 352 1.79 37.95 -4.72
C PRO A 352 1.49 36.61 -5.42
N ALA A 353 2.48 35.72 -5.47
CA ALA A 353 2.36 34.38 -6.04
C ALA A 353 1.49 33.44 -5.19
N LEU A 354 1.64 33.43 -3.86
CA LEU A 354 0.82 32.60 -2.97
C LEU A 354 -0.61 33.13 -2.84
N THR A 355 -0.81 34.45 -2.84
CA THR A 355 -2.15 35.05 -2.88
C THR A 355 -2.85 34.76 -4.20
N GLY A 356 -2.16 34.91 -5.34
CA GLY A 356 -2.71 34.52 -6.65
C GLY A 356 -3.05 33.02 -6.73
N MET A 357 -2.22 32.17 -6.13
CA MET A 357 -2.47 30.73 -6.04
C MET A 357 -3.65 30.40 -5.13
N LEU A 358 -3.77 31.05 -3.98
CA LEU A 358 -4.87 30.83 -3.03
C LEU A 358 -6.20 31.31 -3.61
N VAL A 359 -6.19 32.42 -4.35
CA VAL A 359 -7.35 32.90 -5.12
C VAL A 359 -7.72 31.91 -6.24
N ALA A 360 -6.73 31.38 -6.97
CA ALA A 360 -6.98 30.36 -7.99
C ALA A 360 -7.55 29.06 -7.39
N VAL A 361 -7.00 28.60 -6.25
CA VAL A 361 -7.51 27.44 -5.52
C VAL A 361 -8.93 27.67 -5.03
N LEU A 362 -9.22 28.80 -4.39
CA LEU A 362 -10.57 29.14 -3.91
C LEU A 362 -11.57 29.25 -5.07
N PHE A 363 -11.17 29.85 -6.18
CA PHE A 363 -11.99 29.97 -7.38
C PHE A 363 -12.30 28.60 -7.99
N SER A 364 -11.30 27.73 -8.09
CA SER A 364 -11.49 26.39 -8.63
C SER A 364 -12.26 25.47 -7.67
N LEU A 365 -12.09 25.63 -6.35
CA LEU A 365 -12.92 24.97 -5.36
C LEU A 365 -14.38 25.44 -5.45
N ALA A 366 -14.64 26.73 -5.69
CA ALA A 366 -16.00 27.23 -5.95
C ALA A 366 -16.58 26.65 -7.24
N GLY A 367 -15.78 26.54 -8.30
CA GLY A 367 -16.16 25.84 -9.54
C GLY A 367 -16.51 24.37 -9.30
N LEU A 368 -15.69 23.66 -8.52
CA LEU A 368 -15.94 22.27 -8.14
C LEU A 368 -17.18 22.13 -7.24
N TRP A 369 -17.42 23.09 -6.35
CA TRP A 369 -18.58 23.14 -5.44
C TRP A 369 -19.90 23.33 -6.20
N SER A 370 -19.88 24.08 -7.31
CA SER A 370 -21.03 24.23 -8.20
C SER A 370 -21.48 22.90 -8.83
N ILE A 371 -20.56 21.95 -9.00
CA ILE A 371 -20.84 20.59 -9.50
C ILE A 371 -21.60 19.77 -8.45
N PHE A 372 -21.25 19.93 -7.17
CA PHE A 372 -21.91 19.22 -6.06
C PHE A 372 -23.34 19.74 -5.80
N LEU A 373 -23.58 21.04 -5.95
CA LEU A 373 -24.90 21.65 -5.73
C LEU A 373 -25.80 21.61 -6.98
N GLY A 374 -25.23 21.80 -8.18
CA GLY A 374 -25.97 21.90 -9.44
C GLY A 374 -26.24 20.56 -10.14
N GLY A 375 -25.57 19.49 -9.71
CA GLY A 375 -25.56 18.22 -10.43
C GLY A 375 -24.72 18.28 -11.70
N LEU A 376 -24.35 17.11 -12.23
CA LEU A 376 -23.65 17.02 -13.51
C LEU A 376 -24.67 16.97 -14.66
N PRO A 377 -24.42 17.66 -15.80
CA PRO A 377 -25.26 17.51 -16.99
C PRO A 377 -25.38 16.02 -17.33
N VAL A 378 -26.61 15.53 -17.49
CA VAL A 378 -26.87 14.15 -17.90
C VAL A 378 -26.66 14.08 -19.41
N SER A 379 -25.42 13.97 -19.85
CA SER A 379 -25.05 13.86 -21.26
C SER A 379 -24.03 12.74 -21.51
N GLY A 380 -24.26 11.94 -22.56
CA GLY A 380 -23.40 10.81 -22.92
C GLY A 380 -23.20 9.82 -21.77
N TRP A 381 -21.94 9.51 -21.46
CA TRP A 381 -21.51 8.50 -20.46
C TRP A 381 -21.73 8.89 -18.99
N SER A 382 -22.29 10.07 -18.73
CA SER A 382 -22.59 10.58 -17.37
C SER A 382 -24.03 10.30 -16.92
N ALA A 383 -24.78 9.55 -17.73
CA ALA A 383 -26.14 9.13 -17.45
C ALA A 383 -26.24 8.35 -16.13
N PRO A 384 -27.28 8.58 -15.31
CA PRO A 384 -27.45 7.86 -14.06
C PRO A 384 -27.55 6.37 -14.31
N PHE A 385 -26.70 5.61 -13.60
CA PHE A 385 -26.62 4.17 -13.63
C PHE A 385 -27.83 3.55 -12.91
N ASN A 386 -29.02 3.65 -13.50
CA ASN A 386 -30.28 3.39 -12.81
C ASN A 386 -30.62 1.89 -12.63
N ASP A 387 -29.78 0.98 -13.14
CA ASP A 387 -29.95 -0.47 -12.97
C ASP A 387 -29.07 -1.01 -11.84
N GLY A 388 -29.49 -2.12 -11.23
CA GLY A 388 -28.71 -2.82 -10.21
C GLY A 388 -27.31 -3.24 -10.69
N ALA A 389 -26.33 -3.28 -9.78
CA ALA A 389 -24.91 -3.49 -10.10
C ALA A 389 -24.63 -4.77 -10.92
N LEU A 390 -25.34 -5.87 -10.63
CA LEU A 390 -25.22 -7.13 -11.40
C LEU A 390 -25.67 -6.98 -12.86
N ALA A 391 -26.74 -6.22 -13.12
CA ALA A 391 -27.24 -5.97 -14.47
C ALA A 391 -26.25 -5.11 -15.29
N GLN A 392 -25.48 -4.25 -14.64
CA GLN A 392 -24.40 -3.51 -15.30
C GLN A 392 -23.17 -4.37 -15.55
N LEU A 393 -22.77 -5.20 -14.59
CA LEU A 393 -21.67 -6.16 -14.79
C LEU A 393 -21.98 -7.14 -15.93
N SER A 394 -23.22 -7.60 -16.08
CA SER A 394 -23.63 -8.42 -17.23
C SER A 394 -23.56 -7.66 -18.56
N ARG A 395 -23.80 -6.34 -18.56
CA ARG A 395 -23.64 -5.49 -19.75
C ARG A 395 -22.17 -5.32 -20.12
N VAL A 396 -21.29 -5.19 -19.12
CA VAL A 396 -19.83 -5.19 -19.32
C VAL A 396 -19.36 -6.49 -19.94
N ALA A 397 -19.86 -7.64 -19.47
CA ALA A 397 -19.58 -8.93 -20.08
C ALA A 397 -20.13 -9.06 -21.51
N GLY A 398 -21.26 -8.40 -21.81
CA GLY A 398 -21.86 -8.35 -23.14
C GLY A 398 -21.18 -7.39 -24.12
N GLY A 399 -20.31 -6.49 -23.66
CA GLY A 399 -19.52 -5.57 -24.50
C GLY A 399 -20.31 -4.48 -25.25
N TRP A 400 -21.64 -4.46 -25.13
CA TRP A 400 -22.51 -3.59 -25.93
C TRP A 400 -23.47 -2.79 -25.04
N ASP A 401 -23.53 -1.48 -25.25
CA ASP A 401 -24.49 -0.61 -24.59
C ASP A 401 -25.79 -0.54 -25.41
N ARG A 402 -26.90 -0.98 -24.80
CA ARG A 402 -28.24 -0.80 -25.35
C ARG A 402 -28.70 0.59 -24.95
N ALA A 403 -28.27 1.59 -25.72
CA ALA A 403 -28.44 3.01 -25.40
C ALA A 403 -29.87 3.34 -24.92
N GLY A 404 -29.96 3.96 -23.74
CA GLY A 404 -31.22 4.49 -23.22
C GLY A 404 -31.71 5.75 -23.94
N LEU A 405 -30.87 6.44 -24.71
CA LEU A 405 -31.18 7.76 -25.30
C LEU A 405 -30.73 7.97 -26.77
N GLY A 406 -30.54 6.91 -27.58
CA GLY A 406 -30.67 7.09 -29.05
C GLY A 406 -29.66 6.47 -30.02
N SER A 407 -28.59 5.79 -29.61
CA SER A 407 -27.86 4.88 -30.51
C SER A 407 -26.99 3.90 -29.74
N GLY A 408 -27.22 2.59 -29.90
CA GLY A 408 -26.38 1.56 -29.29
C GLY A 408 -24.95 1.61 -29.82
N GLY A 409 -23.97 1.36 -28.96
CA GLY A 409 -22.55 1.38 -29.31
C GLY A 409 -21.70 0.52 -28.37
N PRO A 410 -20.39 0.40 -28.64
CA PRO A 410 -19.48 -0.33 -27.78
C PRO A 410 -19.50 0.23 -26.36
N LEU A 411 -19.61 -0.64 -25.35
CA LEU A 411 -19.63 -0.19 -23.96
C LEU A 411 -18.27 0.43 -23.59
N HIS A 412 -18.28 1.66 -23.06
CA HIS A 412 -17.05 2.29 -22.62
C HIS A 412 -16.44 1.53 -21.42
N PRO A 413 -15.14 1.17 -21.42
CA PRO A 413 -14.52 0.32 -20.39
C PRO A 413 -14.67 0.85 -18.95
N LEU A 414 -14.69 2.18 -18.78
CA LEU A 414 -14.98 2.86 -17.51
C LEU A 414 -16.24 2.35 -16.81
N ILE A 415 -17.27 1.93 -17.55
CA ILE A 415 -18.53 1.44 -16.97
C ILE A 415 -18.27 0.21 -16.10
N GLY A 416 -17.30 -0.64 -16.47
CA GLY A 416 -16.89 -1.76 -15.63
C GLY A 416 -16.33 -1.32 -14.27
N LEU A 417 -15.46 -0.31 -14.26
CA LEU A 417 -14.87 0.24 -13.04
C LEU A 417 -15.95 0.84 -12.13
N VAL A 418 -16.90 1.58 -12.71
CA VAL A 418 -18.01 2.18 -11.96
C VAL A 418 -18.98 1.13 -11.43
N SER A 419 -19.26 0.08 -12.21
CA SER A 419 -20.14 -1.03 -11.80
C SER A 419 -19.61 -1.74 -10.56
N TRP A 420 -18.29 -1.96 -10.48
CA TRP A 420 -17.64 -2.52 -9.29
C TRP A 420 -17.77 -1.63 -8.06
N ALA A 421 -17.59 -0.32 -8.21
CA ALA A 421 -17.78 0.62 -7.12
C ALA A 421 -19.25 0.67 -6.66
N GLN A 422 -20.19 0.63 -7.59
CA GLN A 422 -21.62 0.57 -7.28
C GLN A 422 -21.98 -0.73 -6.55
N ALA A 423 -21.40 -1.87 -6.94
CA ALA A 423 -21.57 -3.15 -6.23
C ALA A 423 -21.06 -3.07 -4.79
N ALA A 424 -19.88 -2.47 -4.58
CA ALA A 424 -19.31 -2.28 -3.25
C ALA A 424 -20.15 -1.34 -2.36
N LEU A 425 -20.92 -0.44 -2.97
CA LEU A 425 -21.78 0.53 -2.30
C LEU A 425 -23.26 0.13 -2.33
N PHE A 426 -23.52 -1.18 -2.28
CA PHE A 426 -24.85 -1.78 -2.15
C PHE A 426 -25.85 -1.32 -3.23
N GLY A 427 -25.35 -1.05 -4.44
CA GLY A 427 -26.18 -0.67 -5.59
C GLY A 427 -26.46 0.83 -5.72
N SER A 428 -25.97 1.69 -4.82
CA SER A 428 -26.22 3.14 -4.87
C SER A 428 -25.36 3.85 -5.93
N ALA A 429 -25.95 4.12 -7.09
CA ALA A 429 -25.28 4.82 -8.19
C ALA A 429 -24.86 6.25 -7.84
N GLY A 430 -25.72 6.98 -7.11
CA GLY A 430 -25.43 8.36 -6.68
C GLY A 430 -24.24 8.41 -5.71
N LEU A 431 -24.24 7.53 -4.71
CA LEU A 431 -23.15 7.45 -3.73
C LEU A 431 -21.85 6.99 -4.40
N ALA A 432 -21.90 5.99 -5.30
CA ALA A 432 -20.73 5.55 -6.05
C ALA A 432 -20.08 6.67 -6.86
N ARG A 433 -20.88 7.50 -7.52
CA ARG A 433 -20.39 8.66 -8.26
C ARG A 433 -19.69 9.68 -7.36
N ILE A 434 -20.27 9.99 -6.20
CA ILE A 434 -19.67 10.92 -5.22
C ILE A 434 -18.34 10.37 -4.71
N VAL A 435 -18.33 9.11 -4.25
CA VAL A 435 -17.13 8.47 -3.71
C VAL A 435 -16.03 8.36 -4.75
N ILE A 436 -16.32 7.91 -5.97
CA ILE A 436 -15.32 7.84 -7.06
C ILE A 436 -14.76 9.23 -7.36
N THR A 437 -15.59 10.27 -7.39
CA THR A 437 -15.13 11.64 -7.66
C THR A 437 -14.19 12.14 -6.57
N LEU A 438 -14.55 11.93 -5.30
CA LEU A 438 -13.71 12.31 -4.15
C LEU A 438 -12.38 11.55 -4.16
N VAL A 439 -12.43 10.23 -4.37
CA VAL A 439 -11.23 9.39 -4.48
C VAL A 439 -10.35 9.84 -5.65
N ALA A 440 -10.94 10.19 -6.80
CA ALA A 440 -10.20 10.67 -7.96
C ALA A 440 -9.49 12.00 -7.67
N ILE A 441 -10.13 12.95 -6.99
CA ILE A 441 -9.48 14.22 -6.61
C ILE A 441 -8.28 13.95 -5.71
N VAL A 442 -8.46 13.14 -4.65
CA VAL A 442 -7.38 12.78 -3.72
C VAL A 442 -6.25 12.04 -4.45
N ALA A 443 -6.60 11.06 -5.28
CA ALA A 443 -5.64 10.31 -6.10
C ALA A 443 -4.91 11.21 -7.11
N GLY A 444 -5.59 12.19 -7.70
CA GLY A 444 -4.98 13.15 -8.61
C GLY A 444 -3.98 14.07 -7.92
N ILE A 445 -4.31 14.53 -6.72
CA ILE A 445 -3.41 15.34 -5.89
C ILE A 445 -2.17 14.53 -5.52
N ALA A 446 -2.36 13.32 -5.01
CA ALA A 446 -1.27 12.43 -4.61
C ALA A 446 -0.41 11.97 -5.80
N GLY A 447 -1.02 11.61 -6.92
CA GLY A 447 -0.36 11.20 -8.15
C GLY A 447 0.50 12.32 -8.73
N THR A 448 -0.03 13.53 -8.74
CA THR A 448 0.73 14.73 -9.14
C THR A 448 1.87 15.00 -8.19
N GLY A 449 1.64 14.88 -6.87
CA GLY A 449 2.70 14.99 -5.86
C GLY A 449 3.80 13.96 -6.04
N ARG A 450 3.45 12.72 -6.43
CA ARG A 450 4.39 11.64 -6.75
C ARG A 450 5.18 11.95 -8.02
N LEU A 451 4.51 12.39 -9.09
CA LEU A 451 5.17 12.82 -10.32
C LEU A 451 6.13 13.99 -10.07
N ALA A 452 5.67 15.01 -9.35
CA ALA A 452 6.43 16.17 -8.89
C ALA A 452 7.67 15.76 -8.09
N ARG A 453 7.55 14.78 -7.18
CA ARG A 453 8.70 14.21 -6.46
C ARG A 453 9.72 13.57 -7.41
N ARG A 454 9.27 12.82 -8.43
CA ARG A 454 10.15 12.16 -9.41
C ARG A 454 10.90 13.13 -10.32
N ILE A 455 10.38 14.34 -10.50
CA ILE A 455 11.04 15.44 -11.22
C ILE A 455 11.85 16.38 -10.31
N GLY A 456 12.00 16.04 -9.02
CA GLY A 456 12.88 16.73 -8.07
C GLY A 456 12.21 17.81 -7.21
N MET A 457 10.88 17.86 -7.16
CA MET A 457 10.16 18.75 -6.25
C MET A 457 10.10 18.16 -4.83
N THR A 458 10.39 19.01 -3.84
CA THR A 458 10.43 18.65 -2.41
C THR A 458 9.40 19.48 -1.64
N GLY A 459 8.94 18.98 -0.49
CA GLY A 459 7.93 19.67 0.35
C GLY A 459 6.48 19.51 -0.11
N SER A 460 5.57 20.21 0.58
CA SER A 460 4.12 20.32 0.32
C SER A 460 3.78 20.95 -1.04
N GLN A 461 4.71 21.74 -1.62
CA GLN A 461 4.55 22.38 -2.93
C GLN A 461 4.15 21.38 -4.02
N ARG A 462 4.55 20.10 -3.88
CA ARG A 462 4.17 19.02 -4.80
C ARG A 462 2.67 18.71 -4.81
N TYR A 463 2.01 18.80 -3.66
CA TYR A 463 0.58 18.53 -3.54
C TYR A 463 -0.26 19.74 -3.92
N VAL A 464 0.28 20.94 -3.68
CA VAL A 464 -0.26 22.17 -4.23
C VAL A 464 -0.38 22.10 -5.75
N VAL A 465 0.62 21.57 -6.46
CA VAL A 465 0.53 21.35 -7.91
C VAL A 465 -0.60 20.37 -8.26
N GLY A 466 -0.75 19.33 -7.46
CA GLY A 466 -1.85 18.38 -7.61
C GLY A 466 -3.22 19.04 -7.45
N LEU A 467 -3.37 19.91 -6.45
CA LEU A 467 -4.58 20.68 -6.23
C LEU A 467 -4.85 21.60 -7.44
N LEU A 468 -3.83 22.33 -7.91
CA LEU A 468 -3.91 23.18 -9.09
C LEU A 468 -4.27 22.40 -10.37
N THR A 469 -3.82 21.16 -10.47
CA THR A 469 -4.15 20.27 -11.61
C THR A 469 -5.62 19.88 -11.58
N MET A 470 -6.15 19.45 -10.42
CA MET A 470 -7.58 19.12 -10.26
C MET A 470 -8.48 20.37 -10.36
N ALA A 471 -7.91 21.54 -10.14
CA ALA A 471 -8.53 22.85 -10.21
C ALA A 471 -8.40 23.53 -11.59
N ALA A 472 -7.73 22.91 -12.56
CA ALA A 472 -7.31 23.58 -13.79
C ALA A 472 -8.53 24.05 -14.61
N PRO A 473 -8.51 25.28 -15.18
CA PRO A 473 -9.60 25.77 -16.04
C PRO A 473 -9.90 24.85 -17.23
N SER A 474 -8.88 24.19 -17.79
CA SER A 474 -9.07 23.22 -18.89
C SER A 474 -9.87 22.00 -18.44
N LEU A 475 -9.66 21.52 -17.21
CA LEU A 475 -10.42 20.41 -16.63
C LEU A 475 -11.86 20.80 -16.33
N ILE A 476 -12.07 22.01 -15.78
CA ILE A 476 -13.40 22.57 -15.56
C ILE A 476 -14.15 22.71 -16.90
N ALA A 477 -13.49 23.23 -17.94
CA ALA A 477 -14.08 23.38 -19.26
C ALA A 477 -14.53 22.03 -19.87
N VAL A 478 -13.72 20.97 -19.75
CA VAL A 478 -14.12 19.65 -20.28
C VAL A 478 -15.26 19.04 -19.46
N THR A 479 -15.16 19.08 -18.13
CA THR A 479 -16.18 18.50 -17.25
C THR A 479 -17.52 19.22 -17.36
N SER A 480 -17.49 20.53 -17.68
CA SER A 480 -18.67 21.34 -17.94
C SER A 480 -19.56 20.80 -19.07
N THR A 481 -18.97 20.04 -20.00
CA THR A 481 -19.72 19.42 -21.12
C THR A 481 -20.36 18.08 -20.77
N GLY A 482 -20.42 17.73 -19.47
CA GLY A 482 -20.93 16.45 -18.96
C GLY A 482 -19.94 15.29 -19.05
N ARG A 483 -18.67 15.57 -19.37
CA ARG A 483 -17.61 14.56 -19.48
C ARG A 483 -16.94 14.30 -18.12
N TRP A 484 -17.65 13.60 -17.24
CA TRP A 484 -17.19 13.25 -15.89
C TRP A 484 -15.85 12.48 -15.88
N GLN A 485 -15.60 11.64 -16.89
CA GLN A 485 -14.38 10.86 -17.03
C GLN A 485 -13.11 11.73 -17.13
N ALA A 486 -13.22 13.01 -17.48
CA ALA A 486 -12.08 13.92 -17.50
C ALA A 486 -11.46 14.12 -16.10
N ILE A 487 -12.27 14.11 -15.03
CA ILE A 487 -11.77 14.17 -13.65
C ILE A 487 -10.94 12.93 -13.34
N LEU A 488 -11.46 11.76 -13.73
CA LEU A 488 -10.79 10.48 -13.52
C LEU A 488 -9.50 10.39 -14.34
N ALA A 489 -9.50 10.93 -15.57
CA ALA A 489 -8.32 11.00 -16.42
C ALA A 489 -7.26 11.93 -15.83
N ALA A 490 -7.67 13.09 -15.31
CA ALA A 490 -6.78 14.01 -14.61
C ALA A 490 -6.20 13.38 -13.33
N ALA A 491 -6.96 12.52 -12.67
CA ALA A 491 -6.49 11.76 -11.52
C ALA A 491 -5.48 10.67 -11.89
N ALA A 492 -5.73 9.89 -12.94
CA ALA A 492 -4.92 8.73 -13.33
C ALA A 492 -3.66 9.12 -14.13
N LEU A 493 -3.71 10.18 -14.93
CA LEU A 493 -2.62 10.59 -15.81
C LEU A 493 -1.29 10.80 -15.06
N PRO A 494 -1.22 11.53 -13.94
CA PRO A 494 0.03 11.72 -13.19
C PRO A 494 0.66 10.41 -12.71
N TRP A 495 -0.13 9.40 -12.37
CA TRP A 495 0.38 8.07 -11.97
C TRP A 495 1.02 7.34 -13.15
N ALA A 496 0.35 7.35 -14.30
CA ALA A 496 0.86 6.73 -15.51
C ALA A 496 2.18 7.39 -15.97
N LEU A 497 2.26 8.72 -15.89
CA LEU A 497 3.50 9.46 -16.18
C LEU A 497 4.58 9.20 -15.12
N ALA A 498 4.21 9.14 -13.84
CA ALA A 498 5.16 8.84 -12.78
C ALA A 498 5.73 7.42 -12.93
N ALA A 499 4.97 6.45 -13.42
CA ALA A 499 5.47 5.09 -13.65
C ALA A 499 6.59 5.04 -14.72
N THR A 500 6.53 5.91 -15.73
CA THR A 500 7.47 5.91 -16.87
C THR A 500 8.55 7.00 -16.80
N VAL A 501 8.45 7.92 -15.85
CA VAL A 501 9.41 9.02 -15.63
C VAL A 501 10.00 8.93 -14.22
N GLY A 502 11.33 8.93 -14.10
CA GLY A 502 12.03 9.01 -12.82
C GLY A 502 13.33 8.20 -12.74
N PRO A 503 14.12 8.40 -11.68
CA PRO A 503 15.38 7.69 -11.49
C PRO A 503 15.16 6.17 -11.38
N LYS A 504 16.16 5.38 -11.82
CA LYS A 504 16.13 3.92 -11.69
C LYS A 504 16.08 3.54 -10.21
N ARG A 505 14.95 3.00 -9.75
CA ARG A 505 14.85 2.34 -8.43
C ARG A 505 15.45 0.93 -8.53
N GLY A 506 16.54 0.70 -7.78
CA GLY A 506 17.17 -0.61 -7.59
C GLY A 506 17.80 -1.24 -8.83
N SER A 507 18.84 -2.03 -8.62
CA SER A 507 19.42 -2.95 -9.60
C SER A 507 18.95 -4.37 -9.30
N GLY A 508 18.26 -5.02 -10.23
CA GLY A 508 17.79 -6.40 -10.07
C GLY A 508 16.55 -6.73 -10.90
N THR A 509 16.33 -8.01 -11.17
CA THR A 509 15.19 -8.54 -11.93
C THR A 509 13.86 -8.28 -11.22
N ALA A 510 13.80 -8.49 -9.89
CA ALA A 510 12.61 -8.22 -9.09
C ALA A 510 12.21 -6.74 -9.08
N ALA A 511 13.20 -5.83 -9.03
CA ALA A 511 12.96 -4.40 -9.14
C ALA A 511 12.49 -4.00 -10.55
N ALA A 512 12.99 -4.67 -11.60
CA ALA A 512 12.56 -4.45 -12.97
C ALA A 512 11.11 -4.91 -13.20
N LEU A 513 10.78 -6.14 -12.81
CA LEU A 513 9.41 -6.70 -12.86
C LEU A 513 8.42 -5.78 -12.15
N GLY A 514 8.84 -5.20 -11.04
CA GLY A 514 7.97 -4.34 -10.29
C GLY A 514 7.61 -3.01 -10.90
N ARG A 515 8.56 -2.42 -11.62
CA ARG A 515 8.32 -1.19 -12.37
C ARG A 515 7.46 -1.49 -13.60
N ALA A 516 7.68 -2.63 -14.24
CA ALA A 516 6.82 -3.12 -15.30
C ALA A 516 5.37 -3.27 -14.81
N ALA A 517 5.17 -3.90 -13.65
CA ALA A 517 3.84 -4.01 -13.04
C ALA A 517 3.22 -2.65 -12.69
N GLU A 518 3.97 -1.71 -12.08
CA GLU A 518 3.50 -0.34 -11.81
C GLU A 518 3.05 0.35 -13.11
N ALA A 519 3.82 0.22 -14.20
CA ALA A 519 3.47 0.79 -15.49
C ALA A 519 2.24 0.12 -16.12
N VAL A 520 2.15 -1.21 -16.13
CA VAL A 520 0.99 -1.96 -16.66
C VAL A 520 -0.29 -1.55 -15.93
N VAL A 521 -0.27 -1.46 -14.60
CA VAL A 521 -1.45 -1.08 -13.81
C VAL A 521 -1.80 0.38 -14.03
N ALA A 522 -0.84 1.30 -13.90
CA ALA A 522 -1.14 2.74 -14.01
C ALA A 522 -1.60 3.14 -15.43
N VAL A 523 -0.94 2.62 -16.47
CA VAL A 523 -1.33 2.85 -17.87
C VAL A 523 -2.64 2.11 -18.21
N GLY A 524 -2.83 0.90 -17.67
CA GLY A 524 -4.08 0.14 -17.81
C GLY A 524 -5.28 0.89 -17.24
N VAL A 525 -5.20 1.39 -16.00
CA VAL A 525 -6.26 2.21 -15.39
C VAL A 525 -6.53 3.46 -16.21
N LEU A 526 -5.49 4.18 -16.67
CA LEU A 526 -5.66 5.34 -17.53
C LEU A 526 -6.37 4.96 -18.85
N SER A 527 -6.04 3.84 -19.46
CA SER A 527 -6.67 3.36 -20.70
C SER A 527 -8.14 2.94 -20.51
N LEU A 528 -8.51 2.42 -19.34
CA LEU A 528 -9.91 2.09 -19.03
C LEU A 528 -10.78 3.36 -18.93
N ILE A 529 -10.17 4.48 -18.49
CA ILE A 529 -10.84 5.77 -18.35
C ILE A 529 -10.85 6.53 -19.68
N VAL A 530 -9.71 6.56 -20.38
CA VAL A 530 -9.55 7.19 -21.70
C VAL A 530 -8.74 6.26 -22.60
N PRO A 531 -9.40 5.43 -23.41
CA PRO A 531 -8.78 4.47 -24.32
C PRO A 531 -7.55 4.99 -25.08
N VAL A 532 -7.69 6.16 -25.69
CA VAL A 532 -6.65 6.77 -26.53
C VAL A 532 -5.41 7.19 -25.73
N ALA A 533 -5.52 7.38 -24.41
CA ALA A 533 -4.42 7.81 -23.56
C ALA A 533 -3.35 6.73 -23.32
N VAL A 534 -3.55 5.48 -23.75
CA VAL A 534 -2.59 4.37 -23.59
C VAL A 534 -1.20 4.70 -24.19
N ILE A 535 -1.15 5.51 -25.25
CA ILE A 535 0.10 5.88 -25.95
C ILE A 535 0.85 7.01 -25.23
N LEU A 536 0.14 7.81 -24.44
CA LEU A 536 0.66 9.06 -23.90
C LEU A 536 1.86 8.89 -22.95
N PRO A 537 1.85 7.95 -21.98
CA PRO A 537 2.99 7.74 -21.08
C PRO A 537 4.28 7.31 -21.79
N PHE A 538 4.16 6.58 -22.91
CA PHE A 538 5.29 6.24 -23.77
C PHE A 538 5.82 7.48 -24.49
N LEU A 539 4.96 8.28 -25.12
CA LEU A 539 5.37 9.50 -25.83
C LEU A 539 6.05 10.49 -24.88
N VAL A 540 5.46 10.73 -23.70
CA VAL A 540 6.05 11.62 -22.69
C VAL A 540 7.40 11.08 -22.21
N ALA A 541 7.50 9.78 -21.93
CA ALA A 541 8.77 9.17 -21.53
C ALA A 541 9.84 9.25 -22.63
N LEU A 542 9.46 9.08 -23.89
CA LEU A 542 10.35 9.23 -25.04
C LEU A 542 10.84 10.68 -25.16
N VAL A 543 9.94 11.66 -25.10
CA VAL A 543 10.28 13.09 -25.13
C VAL A 543 11.22 13.42 -23.98
N VAL A 544 10.89 13.06 -22.74
CA VAL A 544 11.74 13.29 -21.57
C VAL A 544 13.13 12.66 -21.77
N ARG A 545 13.21 11.47 -22.38
CA ARG A 545 14.48 10.79 -22.69
C ARG A 545 15.27 11.48 -23.80
N VAL A 546 14.62 11.89 -24.89
CA VAL A 546 15.23 12.55 -26.07
C VAL A 546 15.88 13.86 -25.66
N PHE A 547 15.22 14.64 -24.82
CA PHE A 547 15.83 15.87 -24.37
C PHE A 547 17.07 15.60 -23.48
N GLY A 548 17.30 14.35 -22.99
CA GLY A 548 18.36 13.88 -22.05
C GLY A 548 17.98 13.58 -20.57
N GLY A 549 16.73 13.23 -20.26
CA GLY A 549 16.13 13.27 -18.91
C GLY A 549 15.78 11.87 -18.41
N PRO A 550 15.22 11.71 -17.21
CA PRO A 550 14.96 10.40 -16.61
C PRO A 550 13.72 9.71 -17.20
N GLY A 551 13.51 9.80 -18.52
CA GLY A 551 12.41 9.16 -19.24
C GLY A 551 12.74 7.70 -19.57
N ARG A 552 11.75 6.82 -19.45
CA ARG A 552 11.93 5.36 -19.61
C ARG A 552 10.92 4.83 -20.62
N PRO A 553 11.18 4.99 -21.93
CA PRO A 553 10.22 4.59 -22.96
C PRO A 553 9.91 3.09 -22.94
N ILE A 554 10.86 2.24 -22.54
CA ILE A 554 10.65 0.79 -22.38
C ILE A 554 9.53 0.50 -21.37
N ASP A 555 9.52 1.18 -20.22
CA ASP A 555 8.47 1.02 -19.22
C ASP A 555 7.11 1.49 -19.78
N GLY A 556 7.10 2.50 -20.67
CA GLY A 556 5.91 2.95 -21.40
C GLY A 556 5.39 1.91 -22.41
N VAL A 557 6.28 1.26 -23.16
CA VAL A 557 5.90 0.16 -24.07
C VAL A 557 5.33 -1.02 -23.28
N ILE A 558 5.94 -1.36 -22.15
CA ILE A 558 5.41 -2.40 -21.25
C ILE A 558 4.05 -1.97 -20.68
N GLY A 559 3.90 -0.71 -20.29
CA GLY A 559 2.63 -0.15 -19.82
C GLY A 559 1.49 -0.28 -20.83
N MET A 560 1.78 -0.19 -22.14
CA MET A 560 0.78 -0.41 -23.20
C MET A 560 0.16 -1.82 -23.15
N LEU A 561 0.87 -2.83 -22.63
CA LEU A 561 0.29 -4.16 -22.40
C LEU A 561 -0.93 -4.12 -21.47
N GLY A 562 -0.94 -3.18 -20.52
CA GLY A 562 -2.09 -2.95 -19.63
C GLY A 562 -3.32 -2.39 -20.34
N GLY A 563 -3.15 -1.74 -21.48
CA GLY A 563 -4.24 -1.19 -22.29
C GLY A 563 -4.78 -2.13 -23.37
N VAL A 564 -4.27 -3.36 -23.46
CA VAL A 564 -4.73 -4.37 -24.44
C VAL A 564 -6.23 -4.63 -24.33
N ALA A 565 -6.78 -4.61 -23.11
CA ALA A 565 -8.20 -4.81 -22.86
C ALA A 565 -9.12 -3.79 -23.54
N VAL A 566 -8.57 -2.65 -23.97
CA VAL A 566 -9.31 -1.53 -24.56
C VAL A 566 -9.17 -1.47 -26.08
N VAL A 567 -8.29 -2.29 -26.67
CA VAL A 567 -8.07 -2.39 -28.11
C VAL A 567 -9.36 -2.64 -28.90
N PRO A 568 -10.29 -3.53 -28.49
CA PRO A 568 -11.57 -3.70 -29.19
C PRO A 568 -12.39 -2.41 -29.29
N HIS A 569 -12.44 -1.63 -28.21
CA HIS A 569 -13.15 -0.34 -28.20
C HIS A 569 -12.52 0.68 -29.17
N LEU A 570 -11.18 0.73 -29.21
CA LEU A 570 -10.44 1.61 -30.12
C LEU A 570 -10.66 1.25 -31.60
N ILE A 571 -10.82 -0.04 -31.90
CA ILE A 571 -11.10 -0.53 -33.27
C ILE A 571 -12.52 -0.15 -33.69
N ASP A 572 -13.51 -0.31 -32.81
CA ASP A 572 -14.92 -0.13 -33.15
C ASP A 572 -15.39 1.34 -33.08
N SER A 573 -14.59 2.26 -32.53
CA SER A 573 -14.96 3.67 -32.35
C SER A 573 -13.98 4.66 -33.02
N PRO A 574 -13.69 4.56 -34.34
CA PRO A 574 -12.71 5.44 -35.00
C PRO A 574 -13.11 6.93 -34.98
N GLN A 575 -14.41 7.22 -34.90
CA GLN A 575 -14.96 8.58 -34.79
C GLN A 575 -14.58 9.26 -33.46
N SER A 576 -14.29 8.49 -32.41
CA SER A 576 -13.78 9.03 -31.13
C SER A 576 -12.37 9.63 -31.26
N ILE A 577 -11.62 9.20 -32.30
CA ILE A 577 -10.24 9.58 -32.60
C ILE A 577 -10.18 10.63 -33.72
N LEU A 578 -10.97 10.45 -34.79
CA LEU A 578 -10.88 11.25 -36.03
C LEU A 578 -12.14 12.08 -36.35
N GLY A 579 -13.11 12.14 -35.44
CA GLY A 579 -14.38 12.87 -35.64
C GLY A 579 -14.27 14.41 -35.57
N SER A 580 -15.37 15.09 -35.89
CA SER A 580 -15.47 16.56 -35.81
C SER A 580 -15.49 17.05 -34.35
N PRO A 581 -14.94 18.26 -34.08
CA PRO A 581 -14.87 18.79 -32.73
C PRO A 581 -16.28 19.10 -32.23
N THR A 582 -16.69 18.46 -31.12
CA THR A 582 -18.01 18.68 -30.50
C THR A 582 -17.96 19.64 -29.32
N LEU A 583 -16.77 19.97 -28.82
CA LEU A 583 -16.58 21.04 -27.82
C LEU A 583 -16.61 22.38 -28.56
N GLY A 584 -17.82 22.87 -28.86
CA GLY A 584 -18.09 24.14 -29.56
C GLY A 584 -17.72 25.38 -28.74
N VAL A 585 -16.49 25.47 -28.26
CA VAL A 585 -15.96 26.70 -27.67
C VAL A 585 -15.16 27.40 -28.75
N GLY A 586 -15.70 28.47 -29.32
CA GLY A 586 -14.97 29.32 -30.27
C GLY A 586 -13.80 30.00 -29.57
N VAL A 587 -12.64 29.35 -29.55
CA VAL A 587 -11.41 29.94 -29.00
C VAL A 587 -10.76 30.80 -30.07
N PRO A 588 -10.61 32.12 -29.87
CA PRO A 588 -9.96 32.99 -30.85
C PRO A 588 -8.48 32.60 -31.05
N TRP A 589 -7.98 32.62 -32.29
CA TRP A 589 -6.61 32.20 -32.61
C TRP A 589 -5.51 32.96 -31.83
N TRP A 590 -5.78 34.22 -31.46
CA TRP A 590 -4.84 35.05 -30.71
C TRP A 590 -4.68 34.61 -29.24
N TRP A 591 -5.67 33.90 -28.66
CA TRP A 591 -5.51 33.24 -27.36
C TRP A 591 -4.48 32.13 -27.41
N VAL A 592 -4.57 31.29 -28.43
CA VAL A 592 -3.68 30.16 -28.65
C VAL A 592 -2.26 30.66 -28.90
N ALA A 593 -2.12 31.74 -29.67
CA ALA A 593 -0.84 32.41 -29.88
C ALA A 593 -0.25 33.00 -28.58
N GLY A 594 -1.08 33.66 -27.75
CA GLY A 594 -0.66 34.23 -26.47
C GLY A 594 -0.18 33.18 -25.46
N LEU A 595 -0.91 32.07 -25.33
CA LEU A 595 -0.51 30.92 -24.51
C LEU A 595 0.77 30.26 -25.07
N GLY A 596 0.88 30.20 -26.40
CA GLY A 596 2.07 29.88 -27.20
C GLY A 596 3.32 30.57 -26.67
N VAL A 597 3.29 31.89 -26.75
CA VAL A 597 4.40 32.75 -26.37
C VAL A 597 4.71 32.63 -24.88
N ALA A 598 3.69 32.64 -24.00
CA ALA A 598 3.89 32.53 -22.55
C ALA A 598 4.57 31.21 -22.15
N SER A 599 4.20 30.10 -22.78
CA SER A 599 4.78 28.78 -22.49
C SER A 599 6.22 28.66 -22.98
N VAL A 600 6.53 29.20 -24.17
CA VAL A 600 7.90 29.26 -24.70
C VAL A 600 8.79 30.12 -23.80
N VAL A 601 8.31 31.29 -23.40
CA VAL A 601 9.03 32.19 -22.47
C VAL A 601 9.29 31.52 -21.13
N ALA A 602 8.30 30.82 -20.57
CA ALA A 602 8.46 30.10 -19.31
C ALA A 602 9.46 28.92 -19.41
N VAL A 603 9.51 28.22 -20.55
CA VAL A 603 10.50 27.14 -20.79
C VAL A 603 11.92 27.69 -20.87
N LEU A 604 12.11 28.87 -21.46
CA LEU A 604 13.43 29.52 -21.60
C LEU A 604 13.99 30.07 -20.27
N LEU A 605 13.14 30.24 -19.25
CA LEU A 605 13.49 30.86 -17.97
C LEU A 605 13.84 29.85 -16.84
N VAL A 606 13.82 28.53 -17.09
CA VAL A 606 14.01 27.48 -16.06
C VAL A 606 15.35 26.72 -16.24
N ASP A 607 16.05 26.44 -15.13
CA ASP A 607 17.38 25.77 -15.09
C ASP A 607 17.42 24.31 -15.59
N LYS A 608 18.63 23.85 -16.00
CA LYS A 608 18.90 22.62 -16.77
C LYS A 608 18.50 21.24 -16.19
N PRO A 609 18.40 20.94 -14.88
CA PRO A 609 18.04 19.58 -14.46
C PRO A 609 16.52 19.31 -14.52
N ALA A 610 15.68 20.34 -14.71
CA ALA A 610 14.23 20.18 -14.83
C ALA A 610 13.77 20.49 -16.26
N ARG A 611 13.58 19.44 -17.07
CA ARG A 611 12.77 19.48 -18.30
C ARG A 611 11.29 19.63 -17.97
N VAL A 612 10.96 20.76 -17.36
CA VAL A 612 9.71 21.47 -17.56
C VAL A 612 9.49 21.69 -19.08
N VAL A 613 10.57 21.67 -19.87
CA VAL A 613 10.69 21.66 -21.34
C VAL A 613 9.75 20.66 -22.07
N ALA A 614 9.37 19.53 -21.48
CA ALA A 614 8.39 18.61 -22.12
C ALA A 614 6.92 19.01 -21.85
N LEU A 615 6.63 19.63 -20.70
CA LEU A 615 5.28 20.02 -20.27
C LEU A 615 4.91 21.40 -20.80
N GLY A 616 5.86 22.32 -20.98
CA GLY A 616 5.58 23.62 -21.61
C GLY A 616 5.02 23.50 -23.03
N GLY A 617 5.48 22.52 -23.82
CA GLY A 617 4.88 22.20 -25.13
C GLY A 617 3.48 21.59 -25.03
N ALA A 618 3.20 20.84 -23.96
CA ALA A 618 1.91 20.21 -23.72
C ALA A 618 0.86 21.16 -23.10
N ALA A 619 1.28 22.24 -22.42
CA ALA A 619 0.40 23.34 -22.04
C ALA A 619 -0.27 23.98 -23.27
N LEU A 620 0.44 24.04 -24.41
CA LEU A 620 -0.05 24.54 -25.70
C LEU A 620 -1.02 23.59 -26.40
N LEU A 621 -0.92 22.29 -26.14
CA LEU A 621 -1.76 21.28 -26.79
C LEU A 621 -3.24 21.43 -26.45
N GLY A 622 -3.59 21.91 -25.26
CA GLY A 622 -4.98 22.14 -24.85
C GLY A 622 -5.67 23.22 -25.72
N PRO A 623 -5.16 24.46 -25.72
CA PRO A 623 -5.68 25.54 -26.58
C PRO A 623 -5.61 25.21 -28.09
N LEU A 624 -4.52 24.56 -28.55
CA LEU A 624 -4.41 24.10 -29.93
C LEU A 624 -5.47 23.04 -30.27
N SER A 625 -5.78 22.11 -29.36
CA SER A 625 -6.80 21.09 -29.58
C SER A 625 -8.22 21.65 -29.70
N LEU A 626 -8.48 22.83 -29.14
CA LEU A 626 -9.74 23.56 -29.35
C LEU A 626 -9.81 24.23 -30.73
N SER A 627 -8.68 24.31 -31.45
CA SER A 627 -8.56 24.95 -32.77
C SER A 627 -8.52 23.94 -33.93
N PHE A 628 -8.30 22.66 -33.66
CA PHE A 628 -8.21 21.60 -34.68
C PHE A 628 -9.41 20.65 -34.61
N ALA A 629 -9.81 20.13 -35.77
CA ALA A 629 -10.81 19.07 -35.86
C ALA A 629 -10.18 17.72 -35.47
N ILE A 630 -10.21 17.41 -34.17
CA ILE A 630 -9.69 16.16 -33.62
C ILE A 630 -10.81 15.49 -32.82
N GLY A 631 -10.83 14.15 -32.79
CA GLY A 631 -11.81 13.37 -32.05
C GLY A 631 -11.86 13.72 -30.55
N THR A 632 -13.04 13.52 -29.97
CA THR A 632 -13.38 14.06 -28.65
C THR A 632 -12.56 13.47 -27.50
N GLU A 633 -12.10 12.23 -27.63
CA GLU A 633 -11.23 11.61 -26.62
C GLU A 633 -9.82 12.20 -26.65
N VAL A 634 -9.27 12.40 -27.86
CA VAL A 634 -7.97 13.04 -28.02
C VAL A 634 -8.01 14.46 -27.44
N GLN A 635 -9.07 15.21 -27.75
CA GLN A 635 -9.24 16.58 -27.24
C GLN A 635 -9.29 16.60 -25.69
N MET A 636 -10.00 15.66 -25.06
CA MET A 636 -10.01 15.50 -23.61
C MET A 636 -8.61 15.23 -23.04
N VAL A 637 -7.87 14.28 -23.63
CA VAL A 637 -6.50 13.95 -23.19
C VAL A 637 -5.59 15.18 -23.24
N LEU A 638 -5.67 15.95 -24.32
CA LEU A 638 -4.85 17.16 -24.50
C LEU A 638 -5.22 18.25 -23.50
N LEU A 639 -6.50 18.42 -23.17
CA LEU A 639 -6.97 19.40 -22.17
C LEU A 639 -6.57 19.02 -20.73
N VAL A 640 -6.66 17.73 -20.39
CA VAL A 640 -6.19 17.20 -19.11
C VAL A 640 -4.67 17.35 -18.97
N LEU A 641 -3.92 16.97 -20.02
CA LEU A 641 -2.47 17.12 -20.06
C LEU A 641 -2.03 18.59 -20.01
N SER A 642 -2.78 19.49 -20.65
CA SER A 642 -2.56 20.94 -20.57
C SER A 642 -2.73 21.45 -19.14
N GLY A 643 -3.78 21.02 -18.43
CA GLY A 643 -4.00 21.39 -17.02
C GLY A 643 -2.86 20.97 -16.10
N LEU A 644 -2.40 19.71 -16.21
CA LEU A 644 -1.24 19.20 -15.47
C LEU A 644 0.05 19.98 -15.81
N SER A 645 0.27 20.25 -17.09
CA SER A 645 1.41 21.02 -17.58
C SER A 645 1.44 22.44 -17.04
N SER A 646 0.32 23.14 -17.07
CA SER A 646 0.19 24.50 -16.54
C SER A 646 0.44 24.56 -15.04
N ALA A 647 -0.08 23.58 -14.28
CA ALA A 647 0.16 23.49 -12.84
C ALA A 647 1.64 23.27 -12.51
N LEU A 648 2.30 22.35 -13.22
CA LEU A 648 3.74 22.07 -13.05
C LEU A 648 4.60 23.27 -13.43
N LEU A 649 4.23 23.98 -14.50
CA LEU A 649 4.91 25.19 -14.95
C LEU A 649 4.77 26.34 -13.95
N ALA A 650 3.56 26.57 -13.42
CA ALA A 650 3.32 27.56 -12.38
C ALA A 650 4.19 27.30 -11.15
N SER A 651 4.32 26.03 -10.73
CA SER A 651 5.15 25.67 -9.58
C SER A 651 6.66 25.80 -9.83
N ALA A 652 7.12 25.42 -11.03
CA ALA A 652 8.52 25.61 -11.41
C ALA A 652 8.93 27.09 -11.38
N LEU A 653 8.04 27.98 -11.86
CA LEU A 653 8.23 29.43 -11.80
C LEU A 653 8.25 29.98 -10.37
N ILE A 654 7.45 29.40 -9.47
CA ILE A 654 7.47 29.76 -8.03
C ILE A 654 8.81 29.38 -7.37
N ARG A 655 9.44 28.29 -7.82
CA ARG A 655 10.70 27.78 -7.24
C ARG A 655 11.96 28.51 -7.75
N GLY A 656 11.91 29.10 -8.95
CA GLY A 656 12.99 29.85 -9.59
C GLY A 656 13.31 31.19 -8.92
N GLY A 657 13.69 31.18 -7.65
CA GLY A 657 13.99 32.36 -6.87
C GLY A 657 15.33 33.00 -7.22
N ARG A 658 15.33 34.03 -8.08
CA ARG A 658 16.35 35.10 -8.01
C ARG A 658 15.88 36.50 -8.46
N ASP A 659 14.93 36.63 -9.39
CA ASP A 659 14.45 37.96 -9.85
C ASP A 659 12.98 38.25 -9.47
N ARG A 660 12.80 38.82 -8.27
CA ARG A 660 11.61 38.61 -7.42
C ARG A 660 10.40 39.53 -7.56
N HIS A 661 10.40 40.63 -8.33
CA HIS A 661 9.26 41.57 -8.29
C HIS A 661 8.54 41.83 -9.62
N ARG A 662 9.25 41.82 -10.75
CA ARG A 662 8.64 42.12 -12.06
C ARG A 662 7.98 40.89 -12.68
N LEU A 663 8.62 39.72 -12.57
CA LEU A 663 8.09 38.46 -13.13
C LEU A 663 6.89 37.92 -12.37
N GLY A 664 6.88 38.02 -11.04
CA GLY A 664 5.73 37.62 -10.21
C GLY A 664 4.49 38.44 -10.53
N PHE A 665 4.63 39.75 -10.79
CA PHE A 665 3.50 40.62 -11.16
C PHE A 665 2.97 40.30 -12.56
N VAL A 666 3.85 40.03 -13.52
CA VAL A 666 3.46 39.61 -14.88
C VAL A 666 2.76 38.25 -14.85
N LEU A 667 3.23 37.30 -14.03
CA LEU A 667 2.63 35.97 -13.93
C LEU A 667 1.31 35.96 -13.15
N VAL A 668 1.19 36.75 -12.08
CA VAL A 668 -0.09 36.99 -11.41
C VAL A 668 -1.03 37.71 -12.35
N ALA A 669 -0.57 38.70 -13.11
CA ALA A 669 -1.37 39.37 -14.12
C ALA A 669 -1.83 38.38 -15.21
N VAL A 670 -0.99 37.46 -15.68
CA VAL A 670 -1.36 36.42 -16.65
C VAL A 670 -2.32 35.40 -16.04
N ALA A 671 -2.10 34.94 -14.80
CA ALA A 671 -3.02 34.03 -14.12
C ALA A 671 -4.38 34.67 -13.85
N VAL A 672 -4.39 35.93 -13.39
CA VAL A 672 -5.59 36.75 -13.24
C VAL A 672 -6.21 37.01 -14.61
N LEU A 673 -5.43 37.24 -15.67
CA LEU A 673 -5.96 37.40 -17.03
C LEU A 673 -6.63 36.11 -17.49
N LEU A 674 -6.00 34.94 -17.28
CA LEU A 674 -6.56 33.63 -17.63
C LEU A 674 -7.79 33.30 -16.79
N MET A 675 -7.83 33.73 -15.53
CA MET A 675 -8.97 33.57 -14.63
C MET A 675 -10.12 34.51 -15.02
N VAL A 676 -9.86 35.80 -15.26
CA VAL A 676 -10.80 36.81 -15.78
C VAL A 676 -11.24 36.47 -17.21
N ALA A 677 -10.43 35.77 -17.98
CA ALA A 677 -10.76 35.34 -19.33
C ALA A 677 -11.50 33.99 -19.33
N ALA A 678 -11.40 33.21 -18.25
CA ALA A 678 -12.29 32.08 -17.97
C ALA A 678 -13.64 32.54 -17.39
N VAL A 679 -13.69 33.72 -16.75
CA VAL A 679 -14.92 34.29 -16.16
C VAL A 679 -16.09 34.43 -17.15
N PRO A 680 -15.92 34.79 -18.44
CA PRO A 680 -17.00 34.69 -19.44
C PRO A 680 -17.58 33.29 -19.62
N SER A 681 -16.79 32.23 -19.45
CA SER A 681 -17.24 30.83 -19.42
C SER A 681 -18.03 30.49 -18.14
N PHE A 682 -17.89 31.31 -17.09
CA PHE A 682 -18.62 31.22 -15.82
C PHE A 682 -19.83 32.17 -15.73
N LEU A 683 -19.77 33.34 -16.39
CA LEU A 683 -20.82 34.38 -16.37
C LEU A 683 -21.77 34.28 -17.57
N GLY A 684 -21.34 33.69 -18.68
CA GLY A 684 -22.23 33.28 -19.76
C GLY A 684 -23.02 32.05 -19.34
N GLY A 685 -24.35 32.14 -19.40
CA GLY A 685 -25.29 31.15 -18.90
C GLY A 685 -24.86 29.68 -19.08
N ARG A 686 -25.10 28.89 -18.03
CA ARG A 686 -25.01 27.42 -17.96
C ARG A 686 -24.25 26.79 -19.12
N MET A 687 -22.92 26.67 -19.03
CA MET A 687 -22.10 25.69 -19.78
C MET A 687 -22.64 25.28 -21.17
N GLY A 688 -22.91 26.23 -22.07
CA GLY A 688 -23.36 25.90 -23.43
C GLY A 688 -24.80 25.34 -23.58
N LEU A 689 -25.70 25.57 -22.61
CA LEU A 689 -27.13 25.55 -22.86
C LEU A 689 -27.56 26.89 -23.47
N PRO A 690 -28.57 26.93 -24.36
CA PRO A 690 -29.29 28.17 -24.65
C PRO A 690 -29.76 28.77 -23.32
N SER A 691 -29.77 30.11 -23.25
CA SER A 691 -30.11 30.93 -22.09
C SER A 691 -31.48 30.69 -21.44
N ASP A 692 -32.24 29.69 -21.88
CA ASP A 692 -33.69 29.76 -21.85
C ASP A 692 -34.33 28.81 -20.86
N ASP A 693 -33.59 27.99 -20.11
CA ASP A 693 -34.24 27.04 -19.18
C ASP A 693 -34.72 27.71 -17.87
N TRP A 694 -34.15 28.86 -17.49
CA TRP A 694 -34.72 29.70 -16.42
C TRP A 694 -35.83 30.62 -16.95
N GLY A 695 -35.69 31.12 -18.18
CA GLY A 695 -36.73 31.88 -18.88
C GLY A 695 -37.99 31.04 -19.07
N ASN A 696 -37.88 29.85 -19.67
CA ASN A 696 -38.99 28.92 -19.92
C ASN A 696 -39.62 28.38 -18.63
N ARG A 697 -38.87 28.22 -17.53
CA ARG A 697 -39.45 27.86 -16.22
C ARG A 697 -40.21 29.02 -15.57
N LEU A 698 -39.73 30.25 -15.75
CA LEU A 698 -40.45 31.45 -15.32
C LEU A 698 -41.65 31.75 -16.22
N GLU A 699 -41.56 31.48 -17.52
CA GLU A 699 -42.66 31.60 -18.48
C GLU A 699 -43.71 30.50 -18.27
N PHE A 700 -43.29 29.28 -17.92
CA PHE A 700 -44.18 28.20 -17.50
C PHE A 700 -44.90 28.53 -16.19
N LEU A 701 -44.22 29.13 -15.22
CA LEU A 701 -44.84 29.61 -13.97
C LEU A 701 -45.74 30.83 -14.22
N ALA A 702 -45.37 31.74 -15.12
CA ALA A 702 -46.19 32.90 -15.49
C ALA A 702 -47.44 32.48 -16.31
N ASN A 703 -47.36 31.40 -17.08
CA ASN A 703 -48.49 30.85 -17.84
C ASN A 703 -49.39 29.93 -17.01
N MET A 704 -48.97 29.51 -15.81
CA MET A 704 -49.86 28.80 -14.86
C MET A 704 -50.85 29.74 -14.16
N ASP A 705 -50.54 31.03 -14.02
CA ASP A 705 -51.44 32.03 -13.44
C ASP A 705 -52.42 32.63 -14.47
N ALA A 706 -52.36 32.22 -15.75
CA ALA A 706 -53.21 32.73 -16.82
C ALA A 706 -54.42 31.83 -17.16
N ASP A 707 -54.47 30.59 -16.64
CA ASP A 707 -55.58 29.64 -16.82
C ASP A 707 -56.21 29.21 -15.46
N GLY A 708 -56.19 30.11 -14.47
CA GLY A 708 -56.88 29.97 -13.18
C GLY A 708 -58.16 30.82 -13.08
#